data_AF-A0A0C9LU52-F1
#
_entry.id   AF-A0A0C9LU52-F1
#
_cell.length_a   1.000
_cell.length_b   1.000
_cell.length_c   1.000
_cell.angle_alpha   90.00
_cell.angle_beta   90.00
_cell.angle_gamma   90.00
#
_symmetry.space_group_name_H-M   'P 1'
#
loop_
_entity.id
_entity.type
_entity.pdbx_description
1 polymer ?
#
loop_
_entity_poly.entity_id
_entity_poly.type
_entity_poly.pdbx_seq_one_letter_code
_entity_poly.pdbx_strand_id
1 'polypeptide(L)'
;MQLREEYRAYKTLLNITGIPSAYYFGQEGLHNILVIDLLGPSLEDLFDTCSRKFSVKTVATLARHMITRIQSVHDNNLIYRDIKPDNFLIGRQGTSDANTVYLIDFGMAKQYRDPKTKQHIPYRERKSLSGTARYMSINTHLGREQSRRDDLESLGHVFMYFLRGSLPWQGLKAATNKQKYEKIGEKKQTTTIKDLCAGFPEEFGIYLQYVRKLGFEETPDYDFLRDLFTKVLKNHGDTDDEIYDWMLLNNGRGLEKRSSRHQSQRQTAMGTRNPTDGYPSQQQQQQQQQQTPVAQQTENPYGRTQPPMNVNPPPNLTGGGHENCASNSPLNDTDTPSTNNGRLLLVADPQMTDDNSYNRPWVIMQLSKFYSELYMKRNYRHLESSVRPTDNIILGDLMDSGRDWDDAKYASEVDRFRRIFPSKAYYMVGNHDVGFGNGIQKHSVERFEDHFGPTSYTFEKYGYIFVIVDTVSLSSSNPVIRNDALHMLESLSSNSTKPRILMTHVPLFRSSQQTCGPQRQSGSHIVDRAGYQYQNLVTEELSAFILNKVSPVAVFSGDDHDYCKVVHLFGDNRSTVEITVPTFSMAQGLKYPGVMILNIEQGQHTTDLCWLPDQIGLFLRYAYLLVFTITLLLTWHIIQCAFRSNTHSAGYHLAKEELGVQHIQFKSAKRSVLPFFYSIRDVAWVGTLAYVICIFIL
;
A
#
# COMPACT_ATOMS: atom_id res chain seq x y z
N MET A 1 5.43 19.73 -9.52
CA MET A 1 6.64 20.57 -9.44
C MET A 1 7.90 19.73 -9.30
N GLN A 2 7.95 18.78 -8.35
CA GLN A 2 9.14 17.96 -8.06
C GLN A 2 9.65 17.12 -9.26
N LEU A 3 8.76 16.41 -9.98
CA LEU A 3 9.15 15.53 -11.10
C LEU A 3 9.79 16.27 -12.30
N ARG A 4 9.49 17.56 -12.48
CA ARG A 4 10.11 18.39 -13.53
C ARG A 4 11.57 18.72 -13.21
N GLU A 5 11.86 19.02 -11.94
CA GLU A 5 13.23 19.29 -11.49
C GLU A 5 14.07 18.02 -11.53
N GLU A 6 13.47 16.87 -11.17
CA GLU A 6 14.10 15.57 -11.33
C GLU A 6 14.44 15.26 -12.79
N TYR A 7 13.52 15.50 -13.73
CA TYR A 7 13.82 15.37 -15.16
C TYR A 7 15.00 16.25 -15.60
N ARG A 8 15.10 17.48 -15.11
CA ARG A 8 16.25 18.36 -15.41
C ARG A 8 17.57 17.82 -14.86
N ALA A 9 17.56 17.23 -13.68
CA ALA A 9 18.73 16.56 -13.13
C ALA A 9 19.15 15.39 -14.03
N TYR A 10 18.22 14.53 -14.45
CA TYR A 10 18.50 13.46 -15.42
C TYR A 10 19.08 13.97 -16.74
N LYS A 11 18.55 15.08 -17.28
CA LYS A 11 19.10 15.68 -18.51
C LYS A 11 20.50 16.27 -18.33
N THR A 12 20.83 16.73 -17.13
CA THR A 12 22.18 17.21 -16.80
C THR A 12 23.17 16.05 -16.68
N LEU A 13 22.70 14.88 -16.25
CA LEU A 13 23.49 13.67 -15.99
C LEU A 13 23.40 12.64 -17.14
N LEU A 14 22.96 13.06 -18.32
CA LEU A 14 22.77 12.17 -19.47
C LEU A 14 24.10 11.52 -19.89
N ASN A 15 24.06 10.24 -20.28
CA ASN A 15 25.22 9.45 -20.73
C ASN A 15 26.31 9.20 -19.67
N ILE A 16 26.02 9.45 -18.39
CA ILE A 16 26.90 9.06 -17.29
C ILE A 16 26.65 7.59 -16.94
N THR A 17 27.70 6.77 -16.90
CA THR A 17 27.61 5.36 -16.53
C THR A 17 26.96 5.19 -15.15
N GLY A 18 25.91 4.38 -15.09
CA GLY A 18 25.15 4.12 -13.87
C GLY A 18 24.17 5.24 -13.48
N ILE A 19 23.82 6.12 -14.42
CA ILE A 19 22.62 6.97 -14.34
C ILE A 19 21.66 6.52 -15.44
N PRO A 20 20.39 6.19 -15.13
CA PRO A 20 19.45 5.77 -16.16
C PRO A 20 19.08 6.93 -17.09
N SER A 21 18.82 6.60 -18.35
CA SER A 21 18.40 7.57 -19.37
C SER A 21 16.96 8.01 -19.11
N ALA A 22 16.68 9.31 -19.24
CA ALA A 22 15.32 9.86 -19.20
C ALA A 22 14.79 10.13 -20.61
N TYR A 23 13.82 9.32 -21.01
CA TYR A 23 13.23 9.29 -22.35
C TYR A 23 12.15 10.34 -22.54
N TYR A 24 11.26 10.49 -21.56
CA TYR A 24 10.09 11.35 -21.67
C TYR A 24 9.77 12.04 -20.35
N PHE A 25 9.34 13.29 -20.44
CA PHE A 25 8.69 14.01 -19.37
C PHE A 25 7.50 14.77 -19.94
N GLY A 26 6.34 14.64 -19.30
CA GLY A 26 5.12 15.32 -19.72
C GLY A 26 4.02 15.23 -18.67
N GLN A 27 2.82 15.67 -19.04
CA GLN A 27 1.64 15.64 -18.17
C GLN A 27 0.52 14.89 -18.89
N GLU A 28 -0.08 13.92 -18.19
CA GLU A 28 -1.25 13.18 -18.67
C GLU A 28 -2.35 13.31 -17.60
N GLY A 29 -3.47 13.93 -17.96
CA GLY A 29 -4.51 14.31 -17.01
C GLY A 29 -3.98 15.18 -15.86
N LEU A 30 -4.18 14.71 -14.63
CA LEU A 30 -3.77 15.41 -13.41
C LEU A 30 -2.36 15.03 -12.91
N HIS A 31 -1.62 14.16 -13.63
CA HIS A 31 -0.34 13.62 -13.18
C HIS A 31 0.81 14.03 -14.11
N ASN A 32 1.98 14.28 -13.53
CA ASN A 32 3.22 14.39 -14.30
C ASN A 32 3.80 12.98 -14.49
N ILE A 33 4.35 12.71 -15.67
CA ILE A 33 4.94 11.43 -16.05
C ILE A 33 6.41 11.63 -16.38
N LEU A 34 7.26 10.75 -15.87
CA LEU A 34 8.68 10.64 -16.20
C LEU A 34 8.95 9.19 -16.61
N VAL A 35 9.53 8.99 -17.79
CA VAL A 35 9.90 7.67 -18.32
C VAL A 35 11.42 7.56 -18.33
N ILE A 36 11.94 6.58 -17.61
CA ILE A 36 13.38 6.28 -17.46
C ILE A 36 13.65 4.80 -17.76
N ASP A 37 14.94 4.43 -17.86
CA ASP A 37 15.34 3.02 -17.97
C ASP A 37 14.78 2.17 -16.82
N LEU A 38 14.29 0.97 -17.17
CA LEU A 38 13.94 -0.05 -16.20
C LEU A 38 15.21 -0.76 -15.73
N LEU A 39 15.42 -0.80 -14.42
CA LEU A 39 16.59 -1.38 -13.76
C LEU A 39 16.24 -2.67 -13.00
N GLY A 40 17.24 -3.29 -12.36
CA GLY A 40 17.07 -4.43 -11.46
C GLY A 40 16.64 -4.03 -10.05
N PRO A 41 16.75 -4.96 -9.06
CA PRO A 41 16.41 -4.67 -7.66
C PRO A 41 17.32 -3.60 -7.04
N SER A 42 16.82 -2.94 -5.99
CA SER A 42 17.60 -2.01 -5.19
C SER A 42 18.60 -2.74 -4.28
N LEU A 43 19.61 -2.01 -3.77
CA LEU A 43 20.53 -2.56 -2.79
C LEU A 43 19.81 -2.90 -1.46
N GLU A 44 18.67 -2.26 -1.13
CA GLU A 44 17.87 -2.68 0.03
C GLU A 44 17.19 -4.03 -0.22
N ASP A 45 16.60 -4.24 -1.40
CA ASP A 45 15.98 -5.53 -1.76
C ASP A 45 17.01 -6.67 -1.73
N LEU A 46 18.19 -6.41 -2.28
CA LEU A 46 19.32 -7.35 -2.26
C LEU A 46 19.82 -7.60 -0.83
N PHE A 47 19.82 -6.56 0.00
CA PHE A 47 20.22 -6.66 1.40
C PHE A 47 19.28 -7.55 2.19
N ASP A 48 17.96 -7.39 2.01
CA ASP A 48 16.95 -8.24 2.61
C ASP A 48 17.10 -9.69 2.13
N THR A 49 17.34 -9.88 0.82
CA THR A 49 17.57 -11.22 0.24
C THR A 49 18.81 -11.89 0.85
N CYS A 50 19.85 -11.12 1.17
CA CYS A 50 21.05 -11.59 1.86
C CYS A 50 20.91 -11.62 3.39
N SER A 51 19.70 -11.78 3.93
CA SER A 51 19.46 -11.88 5.38
C SER A 51 19.95 -10.65 6.16
N ARG A 52 19.87 -9.47 5.53
CA ARG A 52 20.18 -8.17 6.11
C ARG A 52 21.61 -8.04 6.63
N LYS A 53 22.56 -8.64 5.93
CA LYS A 53 23.99 -8.41 6.16
C LYS A 53 24.76 -8.70 4.89
N PHE A 54 25.63 -7.77 4.48
CA PHE A 54 26.57 -8.02 3.40
C PHE A 54 27.96 -8.35 3.96
N SER A 55 28.70 -9.14 3.21
CA SER A 55 30.11 -9.45 3.45
C SER A 55 30.98 -8.21 3.23
N VAL A 56 32.18 -8.23 3.82
CA VAL A 56 33.18 -7.17 3.64
C VAL A 56 33.52 -6.99 2.17
N LYS A 57 33.70 -8.08 1.42
CA LYS A 57 33.91 -8.07 -0.04
C LYS A 57 32.83 -7.29 -0.76
N THR A 58 31.57 -7.69 -0.57
CA THR A 58 30.41 -7.04 -1.22
C THR A 58 30.34 -5.55 -0.89
N VAL A 59 30.50 -5.17 0.38
CA VAL A 59 30.43 -3.76 0.78
C VAL A 59 31.61 -2.95 0.23
N ALA A 60 32.83 -3.49 0.21
CA ALA A 60 34.00 -2.78 -0.33
C ALA A 60 33.87 -2.55 -1.85
N THR A 61 33.40 -3.56 -2.60
CA THR A 61 33.13 -3.42 -4.04
C THR A 61 32.01 -2.43 -4.31
N LEU A 62 30.89 -2.51 -3.56
CA LEU A 62 29.79 -1.55 -3.65
C LEU A 62 30.24 -0.13 -3.34
N ALA A 63 31.05 0.07 -2.30
CA ALA A 63 31.52 1.39 -1.88
C ALA A 63 32.26 2.11 -3.02
N ARG A 64 33.13 1.41 -3.76
CA ARG A 64 33.83 1.98 -4.93
C ARG A 64 32.88 2.44 -6.01
N HIS A 65 31.87 1.63 -6.34
CA HIS A 65 30.87 1.96 -7.35
C HIS A 65 30.00 3.13 -6.91
N MET A 66 29.51 3.12 -5.66
CA MET A 66 28.66 4.18 -5.10
C MET A 66 29.40 5.53 -4.99
N ILE A 67 30.67 5.54 -4.57
CA ILE A 67 31.50 6.75 -4.55
C ILE A 67 31.66 7.30 -5.97
N THR A 68 31.85 6.44 -6.96
CA THR A 68 31.96 6.84 -8.37
C THR A 68 30.66 7.48 -8.88
N ARG A 69 29.48 6.96 -8.50
CA ARG A 69 28.19 7.59 -8.82
C ARG A 69 28.06 8.97 -8.21
N ILE A 70 28.36 9.10 -6.92
CA ILE A 70 28.26 10.37 -6.22
C ILE A 70 29.27 11.40 -6.73
N GLN A 71 30.50 10.98 -7.04
CA GLN A 71 31.45 11.84 -7.73
C GLN A 71 30.88 12.35 -9.06
N SER A 72 30.26 11.48 -9.87
CA SER A 72 29.69 11.88 -11.16
C SER A 72 28.60 12.94 -11.01
N VAL A 73 27.77 12.84 -9.96
CA VAL A 73 26.77 13.87 -9.62
C VAL A 73 27.45 15.19 -9.22
N HIS A 74 28.48 15.11 -8.36
CA HIS A 74 29.23 16.27 -7.90
C HIS A 74 30.00 16.98 -9.03
N ASP A 75 30.61 16.23 -9.94
CA ASP A 75 31.34 16.80 -11.08
C ASP A 75 30.39 17.58 -12.01
N ASN A 76 29.13 17.16 -12.05
CA ASN A 76 28.04 17.84 -12.75
C ASN A 76 27.31 18.91 -11.91
N ASN A 77 27.98 19.43 -10.87
CA ASN A 77 27.59 20.61 -10.08
C ASN A 77 26.36 20.40 -9.18
N LEU A 78 25.93 19.16 -8.99
CA LEU A 78 24.80 18.78 -8.15
C LEU A 78 25.29 18.10 -6.86
N ILE A 79 24.50 18.17 -5.80
CA ILE A 79 24.56 17.30 -4.62
C ILE A 79 23.25 16.51 -4.57
N TYR A 80 23.31 15.28 -4.10
CA TYR A 80 22.23 14.31 -4.18
C TYR A 80 21.24 14.42 -3.01
N ARG A 81 21.75 14.55 -1.78
CA ARG A 81 21.03 14.83 -0.53
C ARG A 81 20.08 13.77 0.03
N ASP A 82 19.79 12.68 -0.69
CA ASP A 82 18.95 11.58 -0.18
C ASP A 82 19.59 10.19 -0.35
N ILE A 83 20.86 10.07 0.03
CA ILE A 83 21.61 8.80 0.00
C ILE A 83 20.92 7.77 0.91
N LYS A 84 20.44 6.68 0.30
CA LYS A 84 19.84 5.53 0.97
C LYS A 84 19.96 4.29 0.05
N PRO A 85 20.01 3.06 0.60
CA PRO A 85 20.12 1.84 -0.19
C PRO A 85 19.06 1.69 -1.29
N ASP A 86 17.83 2.15 -1.04
CA ASP A 86 16.69 2.09 -1.97
C ASP A 86 16.96 2.83 -3.30
N ASN A 87 17.82 3.84 -3.27
CA ASN A 87 18.12 4.69 -4.43
C ASN A 87 19.28 4.16 -5.27
N PHE A 88 19.93 3.07 -4.84
CA PHE A 88 20.97 2.40 -5.60
C PHE A 88 20.44 1.07 -6.10
N LEU A 89 20.42 0.85 -7.42
CA LEU A 89 19.88 -0.36 -8.05
C LEU A 89 20.97 -1.09 -8.82
N ILE A 90 20.83 -2.39 -9.04
CA ILE A 90 21.68 -3.09 -10.01
C ILE A 90 21.08 -3.01 -11.41
N GLY A 91 21.88 -3.26 -12.45
CA GLY A 91 21.39 -3.42 -13.81
C GLY A 91 20.44 -4.61 -13.94
N ARG A 92 19.75 -4.71 -15.08
CA ARG A 92 18.83 -5.83 -15.31
C ARG A 92 19.60 -7.14 -15.44
N GLN A 93 19.03 -8.22 -14.95
CA GLN A 93 19.65 -9.54 -15.12
C GLN A 93 19.70 -9.94 -16.59
N GLY A 94 20.81 -10.54 -17.00
CA GLY A 94 21.02 -11.03 -18.37
C GLY A 94 21.36 -9.93 -19.38
N THR A 95 21.60 -8.70 -18.94
CA THR A 95 22.19 -7.64 -19.75
C THR A 95 23.67 -7.46 -19.40
N SER A 96 24.45 -6.83 -20.28
CA SER A 96 25.89 -6.61 -20.08
C SER A 96 26.21 -5.71 -18.89
N ASP A 97 25.23 -4.95 -18.40
CA ASP A 97 25.32 -4.03 -17.27
C ASP A 97 24.70 -4.61 -15.98
N ALA A 98 24.39 -5.91 -15.91
CA ALA A 98 23.75 -6.54 -14.75
C ALA A 98 24.46 -6.27 -13.41
N ASN A 99 25.79 -6.14 -13.42
CA ASN A 99 26.61 -5.87 -12.23
C ASN A 99 26.84 -4.36 -12.00
N THR A 100 26.36 -3.51 -12.90
CA THR A 100 26.49 -2.06 -12.77
C THR A 100 25.55 -1.56 -11.69
N VAL A 101 26.08 -0.83 -10.72
CA VAL A 101 25.27 -0.09 -9.74
C VAL A 101 24.75 1.19 -10.40
N TYR A 102 23.47 1.48 -10.29
CA TYR A 102 22.78 2.65 -10.81
C TYR A 102 22.28 3.53 -9.67
N LEU A 103 22.20 4.85 -9.91
CA LEU A 103 21.61 5.83 -8.99
C LEU A 103 20.33 6.41 -9.60
N ILE A 104 19.23 6.38 -8.85
CA ILE A 104 17.90 6.91 -9.26
C ILE A 104 17.43 8.04 -8.33
N ASP A 105 16.18 8.51 -8.45
CA ASP A 105 15.51 9.46 -7.53
C ASP A 105 16.27 10.77 -7.28
N PHE A 106 16.37 11.61 -8.31
CA PHE A 106 16.98 12.95 -8.20
C PHE A 106 16.00 14.00 -7.68
N GLY A 107 14.87 13.61 -7.09
CA GLY A 107 13.82 14.52 -6.60
C GLY A 107 14.29 15.47 -5.49
N MET A 108 15.41 15.13 -4.84
CA MET A 108 16.06 15.92 -3.79
C MET A 108 17.36 16.59 -4.25
N ALA A 109 17.84 16.32 -5.46
CA ALA A 109 19.10 16.87 -5.94
C ALA A 109 19.07 18.39 -5.99
N LYS A 110 20.21 19.01 -5.73
CA LYS A 110 20.34 20.47 -5.70
C LYS A 110 21.68 20.90 -6.27
N GLN A 111 21.69 22.01 -6.98
CA GLN A 111 22.94 22.61 -7.45
C GLN A 111 23.74 23.20 -6.29
N TYR A 112 25.01 22.78 -6.13
CA TYR A 112 25.89 23.25 -5.05
C TYR A 112 26.95 24.25 -5.52
N ARG A 113 27.15 24.40 -6.83
CA ARG A 113 28.00 25.44 -7.41
C ARG A 113 27.45 25.91 -8.73
N ASP A 114 27.77 27.13 -9.14
CA ASP A 114 27.42 27.61 -10.47
C ASP A 114 28.07 26.73 -11.56
N PRO A 115 27.36 26.29 -12.60
CA PRO A 115 27.91 25.34 -13.56
C PRO A 115 29.00 25.97 -14.44
N LYS A 116 29.01 27.31 -14.58
CA LYS A 116 29.95 28.08 -15.40
C LYS A 116 31.12 28.60 -14.58
N THR A 117 30.86 29.34 -13.51
CA THR A 117 31.92 29.98 -12.70
C THR A 117 32.53 29.02 -11.67
N LYS A 118 31.89 27.88 -11.43
CA LYS A 118 32.23 26.92 -10.37
C LYS A 118 32.20 27.52 -8.96
N GLN A 119 31.63 28.71 -8.79
CA GLN A 119 31.45 29.34 -7.48
C GLN A 119 30.53 28.49 -6.61
N HIS A 120 31.02 28.10 -5.42
CA HIS A 120 30.25 27.31 -4.47
C HIS A 120 29.08 28.13 -3.89
N ILE A 121 27.98 27.44 -3.55
CA ILE A 121 26.88 28.07 -2.81
C ILE A 121 27.38 28.58 -1.45
N PRO A 122 26.85 29.71 -0.94
CA PRO A 122 27.26 30.21 0.36
C PRO A 122 26.79 29.26 1.47
N TYR A 123 27.59 29.18 2.54
CA TYR A 123 27.20 28.48 3.76
C TYR A 123 25.94 29.10 4.38
N ARG A 124 25.02 28.25 4.83
CA ARG A 124 23.78 28.66 5.52
C ARG A 124 23.46 27.67 6.64
N GLU A 125 22.72 28.16 7.62
CA GLU A 125 22.18 27.35 8.73
C GLU A 125 20.67 27.53 8.82
N ARG A 126 20.03 26.85 9.79
CA ARG A 126 18.57 26.87 10.02
C ARG A 126 17.77 26.33 8.82
N LYS A 127 18.34 25.37 8.10
CA LYS A 127 17.66 24.62 7.06
C LYS A 127 16.64 23.66 7.69
N SER A 128 15.50 23.51 7.03
CA SER A 128 14.55 22.45 7.34
C SER A 128 15.19 21.09 7.10
N LEU A 129 15.00 20.15 8.04
CA LEU A 129 15.44 18.78 7.90
C LEU A 129 14.73 18.12 6.71
N SER A 130 15.51 17.55 5.79
CA SER A 130 15.02 16.88 4.60
C SER A 130 15.91 15.70 4.25
N GLY A 131 15.33 14.62 3.72
CA GLY A 131 16.02 13.36 3.43
C GLY A 131 15.89 12.34 4.57
N THR A 132 16.46 11.16 4.35
CA THR A 132 16.29 10.02 5.27
C THR A 132 17.12 10.15 6.57
N ALA A 133 16.46 10.33 7.72
CA ALA A 133 17.10 10.55 9.03
C ALA A 133 18.21 9.54 9.39
N ARG A 134 17.99 8.28 8.99
CA ARG A 134 18.89 7.14 9.27
C ARG A 134 20.27 7.36 8.67
N TYR A 135 20.38 7.90 7.45
CA TYR A 135 21.65 7.98 6.71
C TYR A 135 22.23 9.39 6.67
N MET A 136 21.42 10.44 6.78
CA MET A 136 21.88 11.83 6.66
C MET A 136 23.06 12.19 7.59
N SER A 137 23.88 13.15 7.17
CA SER A 137 25.04 13.62 7.93
C SER A 137 24.68 14.27 9.26
N ILE A 138 25.66 14.36 10.17
CA ILE A 138 25.53 15.12 11.41
C ILE A 138 25.23 16.60 11.12
N ASN A 139 25.86 17.20 10.10
CA ASN A 139 25.60 18.59 9.72
C ASN A 139 24.15 18.82 9.27
N THR A 140 23.55 17.83 8.58
CA THR A 140 22.15 17.88 8.16
C THR A 140 21.24 17.93 9.39
N HIS A 141 21.50 17.11 10.40
CA HIS A 141 20.77 17.13 11.68
C HIS A 141 20.89 18.47 12.42
N LEU A 142 22.03 19.16 12.27
CA LEU A 142 22.26 20.50 12.83
C LEU A 142 21.62 21.62 11.99
N GLY A 143 20.87 21.30 10.94
CA GLY A 143 20.20 22.28 10.08
C GLY A 143 21.18 23.11 9.25
N ARG A 144 22.38 22.60 8.99
CA ARG A 144 23.37 23.24 8.10
C ARG A 144 23.04 22.92 6.65
N GLU A 145 23.35 23.84 5.74
CA GLU A 145 23.23 23.60 4.30
C GLU A 145 24.12 22.42 3.91
N GLN A 146 23.57 21.50 3.12
CA GLN A 146 24.30 20.32 2.66
C GLN A 146 25.25 20.70 1.52
N SER A 147 26.41 20.05 1.48
CA SER A 147 27.35 20.05 0.35
C SER A 147 27.86 18.63 0.07
N ARG A 148 28.89 18.51 -0.78
CA ARG A 148 29.47 17.23 -1.20
C ARG A 148 29.87 16.31 -0.04
N ARG A 149 30.35 16.90 1.06
CA ARG A 149 30.77 16.15 2.27
C ARG A 149 29.60 15.39 2.91
N ASP A 150 28.39 15.93 2.81
CA ASP A 150 27.21 15.37 3.46
C ASP A 150 26.70 14.12 2.73
N ASP A 151 26.81 14.09 1.40
CA ASP A 151 26.54 12.89 0.60
C ASP A 151 27.55 11.78 0.92
N LEU A 152 28.84 12.12 1.05
CA LEU A 152 29.89 11.15 1.38
C LEU A 152 29.80 10.63 2.83
N GLU A 153 29.47 11.47 3.80
CA GLU A 153 29.19 11.01 5.17
C GLU A 153 27.98 10.06 5.20
N SER A 154 26.94 10.37 4.42
CA SER A 154 25.76 9.51 4.31
C SER A 154 26.07 8.16 3.68
N LEU A 155 26.94 8.12 2.65
CA LEU A 155 27.48 6.85 2.12
C LEU A 155 28.21 6.04 3.19
N GLY A 156 29.02 6.68 4.03
CA GLY A 156 29.69 5.99 5.15
C GLY A 156 28.69 5.36 6.13
N HIS A 157 27.58 6.05 6.43
CA HIS A 157 26.51 5.46 7.23
C HIS A 157 25.83 4.27 6.52
N VAL A 158 25.65 4.32 5.20
CA VAL A 158 25.11 3.20 4.40
C VAL A 158 26.07 2.00 4.39
N PHE A 159 27.38 2.21 4.25
CA PHE A 159 28.36 1.12 4.31
C PHE A 159 28.34 0.41 5.66
N MET A 160 28.30 1.18 6.75
CA MET A 160 28.20 0.61 8.10
C MET A 160 26.84 -0.06 8.34
N TYR A 161 25.77 0.42 7.72
CA TYR A 161 24.47 -0.25 7.76
C TYR A 161 24.53 -1.65 7.12
N PHE A 162 25.12 -1.76 5.93
CA PHE A 162 25.26 -3.04 5.23
C PHE A 162 26.13 -4.05 6.00
N LEU A 163 27.24 -3.59 6.60
CA LEU A 163 28.12 -4.46 7.38
C LEU A 163 27.49 -4.95 8.69
N ARG A 164 26.71 -4.08 9.35
CA ARG A 164 26.20 -4.33 10.71
C ARG A 164 24.81 -4.93 10.74
N GLY A 165 24.04 -4.84 9.65
CA GLY A 165 22.61 -5.16 9.63
C GLY A 165 21.71 -4.05 10.16
N SER A 166 22.26 -3.21 11.04
CA SER A 166 21.60 -2.04 11.61
C SER A 166 22.60 -1.01 12.14
N LEU A 167 22.14 0.23 12.32
CA LEU A 167 22.90 1.35 12.86
C LEU A 167 22.48 1.64 14.32
N PRO A 168 23.39 2.13 15.18
CA PRO A 168 23.13 2.36 16.62
C PRO A 168 22.01 3.37 16.95
N TRP A 169 21.56 4.13 15.96
CA TRP A 169 20.49 5.12 16.06
C TRP A 169 19.17 4.67 15.40
N GLN A 170 19.04 3.39 15.06
CA GLN A 170 17.76 2.80 14.64
C GLN A 170 16.89 2.47 15.86
N GLY A 171 15.57 2.51 15.69
CA GLY A 171 14.60 2.13 16.74
C GLY A 171 14.48 3.11 17.91
N LEU A 172 15.08 4.31 17.82
CA LEU A 172 14.96 5.32 18.88
C LEU A 172 13.52 5.84 18.99
N LYS A 173 12.94 5.72 20.20
CA LYS A 173 11.60 6.20 20.52
C LYS A 173 11.57 7.72 20.65
N ALA A 174 10.60 8.38 20.04
CA ALA A 174 10.36 9.82 20.17
C ALA A 174 8.87 10.12 19.99
N ALA A 175 8.34 11.14 20.66
CA ALA A 175 6.91 11.46 20.60
C ALA A 175 6.51 12.16 19.29
N THR A 176 7.46 12.76 18.58
CA THR A 176 7.23 13.44 17.30
C THR A 176 8.35 13.15 16.31
N ASN A 177 8.08 13.31 15.00
CA ASN A 177 9.10 13.20 13.96
C ASN A 177 10.26 14.19 14.18
N LYS A 178 9.98 15.42 14.64
CA LYS A 178 11.04 16.39 14.93
C LYS A 178 11.98 15.88 16.03
N GLN A 179 11.43 15.41 17.15
CA GLN A 179 12.21 14.82 18.23
C GLN A 179 12.93 13.54 17.80
N LYS A 180 12.34 12.75 16.88
CA LYS A 180 12.98 11.55 16.32
C LYS A 180 14.26 11.92 15.58
N TYR A 181 14.22 12.97 14.75
CA TYR A 181 15.41 13.46 14.06
C TYR A 181 16.45 13.98 15.07
N GLU A 182 16.04 14.81 16.04
CA GLU A 182 16.93 15.31 17.09
C GLU A 182 17.65 14.18 17.83
N LYS A 183 16.91 13.17 18.32
CA LYS A 183 17.49 12.01 19.02
C LYS A 183 18.44 11.18 18.14
N ILE A 184 18.11 11.01 16.85
CA ILE A 184 19.00 10.33 15.91
C ILE A 184 20.28 11.14 15.72
N GLY A 185 20.17 12.46 15.55
CA GLY A 185 21.31 13.37 15.43
C GLY A 185 22.21 13.37 16.67
N GLU A 186 21.62 13.40 17.87
CA GLU A 186 22.34 13.26 19.14
C GLU A 186 23.05 11.91 19.25
N LYS A 187 22.37 10.82 18.90
CA LYS A 187 22.97 9.47 18.93
C LYS A 187 24.11 9.33 17.93
N LYS A 188 24.02 9.96 16.75
CA LYS A 188 25.09 10.03 15.74
C LYS A 188 26.33 10.78 16.23
N GLN A 189 26.12 11.90 16.94
CA GLN A 189 27.20 12.71 17.52
C GLN A 189 27.91 11.99 18.67
N THR A 190 27.14 11.28 19.50
CA THR A 190 27.67 10.58 20.68
C THR A 190 28.30 9.22 20.34
N THR A 191 27.90 8.59 19.23
CA THR A 191 28.52 7.34 18.76
C THR A 191 29.87 7.64 18.12
N THR A 192 30.96 7.17 18.74
CA THR A 192 32.30 7.38 18.17
C THR A 192 32.49 6.57 16.89
N ILE A 193 33.36 7.05 15.99
CA ILE A 193 33.67 6.32 14.74
C ILE A 193 34.27 4.95 15.06
N LYS A 194 35.10 4.87 16.11
CA LYS A 194 35.70 3.64 16.59
C LYS A 194 34.64 2.62 17.00
N ASP A 195 33.62 3.04 17.76
CA ASP A 195 32.55 2.15 18.19
C ASP A 195 31.65 1.71 17.03
N LEU A 196 31.37 2.64 16.10
CA LEU A 196 30.58 2.33 14.91
C LEU A 196 31.27 1.27 14.04
N CYS A 197 32.57 1.42 13.83
CA CYS A 197 33.39 0.57 12.94
C CYS A 197 34.02 -0.63 13.65
N ALA A 198 33.75 -0.83 14.95
CA ALA A 198 34.33 -1.93 15.72
C ALA A 198 33.99 -3.28 15.10
N GLY A 199 35.02 -4.12 14.91
CA GLY A 199 34.90 -5.46 14.32
C GLY A 199 34.93 -5.52 12.79
N PHE A 200 35.17 -4.39 12.10
CA PHE A 200 35.29 -4.30 10.64
C PHE A 200 36.65 -3.69 10.24
N PRO A 201 37.05 -3.79 8.95
CA PRO A 201 38.32 -3.21 8.48
C PRO A 201 38.48 -1.72 8.82
N GLU A 202 39.70 -1.32 9.20
CA GLU A 202 39.97 0.02 9.71
C GLU A 202 39.72 1.13 8.68
N GLU A 203 39.80 0.79 7.39
CA GLU A 203 39.57 1.69 6.27
C GLU A 203 38.16 2.28 6.26
N PHE A 204 37.14 1.56 6.77
CA PHE A 204 35.80 2.13 6.99
C PHE A 204 35.81 3.26 8.02
N GLY A 205 36.62 3.11 9.08
CA GLY A 205 36.85 4.14 10.08
C GLY A 205 37.62 5.33 9.51
N ILE A 206 38.66 5.08 8.70
CA ILE A 206 39.45 6.13 8.03
C ILE A 206 38.55 6.92 7.06
N TYR A 207 37.69 6.24 6.30
CA TYR A 207 36.70 6.88 5.43
C TYR A 207 35.83 7.86 6.20
N LEU A 208 35.19 7.41 7.30
CA LEU A 208 34.31 8.25 8.10
C LEU A 208 35.05 9.41 8.78
N GLN A 209 36.29 9.20 9.20
CA GLN A 209 37.14 10.26 9.76
C GLN A 209 37.49 11.32 8.73
N TYR A 210 37.80 10.92 7.49
CA TYR A 210 38.09 11.83 6.39
C TYR A 210 36.87 12.68 6.06
N VAL A 211 35.73 12.06 5.75
CA VAL A 211 34.54 12.78 5.25
C VAL A 211 33.93 13.72 6.30
N ARG A 212 34.01 13.37 7.58
CA ARG A 212 33.55 14.24 8.69
C ARG A 212 34.46 15.45 8.93
N LYS A 213 35.71 15.42 8.45
CA LYS A 213 36.67 16.53 8.58
C LYS A 213 36.62 17.52 7.41
N LEU A 214 35.99 17.16 6.30
CA LEU A 214 35.91 18.02 5.12
C LEU A 214 35.24 19.37 5.43
N GLY A 215 35.87 20.45 4.95
CA GLY A 215 35.30 21.78 4.91
C GLY A 215 34.04 21.84 4.03
N PHE A 216 33.17 22.83 4.28
CA PHE A 216 31.89 22.94 3.56
C PHE A 216 32.07 23.06 2.04
N GLU A 217 33.06 23.83 1.59
CA GLU A 217 33.36 24.04 0.17
C GLU A 217 34.47 23.13 -0.36
N GLU A 218 35.04 22.28 0.49
CA GLU A 218 36.19 21.45 0.15
C GLU A 218 35.83 20.43 -0.94
N THR A 219 36.76 20.19 -1.86
CA THR A 219 36.61 19.16 -2.88
C THR A 219 37.13 17.83 -2.31
N PRO A 220 36.27 16.80 -2.18
CA PRO A 220 36.72 15.50 -1.68
C PRO A 220 37.75 14.84 -2.62
N ASP A 221 38.72 14.15 -2.04
CA ASP A 221 39.63 13.26 -2.76
C ASP A 221 38.96 11.89 -2.96
N TYR A 222 38.20 11.76 -4.04
CA TYR A 222 37.44 10.54 -4.32
C TYR A 222 38.33 9.34 -4.65
N ASP A 223 39.53 9.56 -5.20
CA ASP A 223 40.49 8.49 -5.50
C ASP A 223 41.00 7.88 -4.21
N PHE A 224 41.42 8.71 -3.24
CA PHE A 224 41.76 8.25 -1.90
C PHE A 224 40.63 7.42 -1.27
N LEU A 225 39.39 7.88 -1.36
CA LEU A 225 38.24 7.16 -0.80
C LEU A 225 37.99 5.81 -1.48
N ARG A 226 38.17 5.70 -2.80
CA ARG A 226 38.10 4.41 -3.50
C ARG A 226 39.26 3.49 -3.13
N ASP A 227 40.47 4.04 -3.03
CA ASP A 227 41.69 3.30 -2.72
C ASP A 227 41.66 2.68 -1.33
N LEU A 228 40.96 3.30 -0.37
CA LEU A 228 40.66 2.67 0.92
C LEU A 228 39.96 1.32 0.75
N PHE A 229 38.94 1.23 -0.11
CA PHE A 229 38.20 0.00 -0.32
C PHE A 229 38.91 -0.99 -1.24
N THR A 230 39.77 -0.51 -2.15
CA THR A 230 40.73 -1.36 -2.86
C THR A 230 41.70 -2.04 -1.88
N LYS A 231 42.17 -1.31 -0.85
CA LYS A 231 43.01 -1.88 0.22
C LYS A 231 42.26 -2.90 1.06
N VAL A 232 40.98 -2.68 1.38
CA VAL A 232 40.15 -3.67 2.09
C VAL A 232 40.13 -5.00 1.35
N LEU A 233 39.82 -4.99 0.03
CA LEU A 233 39.80 -6.21 -0.78
C LEU A 233 41.16 -6.93 -0.75
N LYS A 234 42.25 -6.17 -0.96
CA LYS A 234 43.61 -6.71 -0.92
C LYS A 234 43.98 -7.33 0.43
N ASN A 235 43.67 -6.64 1.53
CA ASN A 235 44.03 -7.07 2.88
C ASN A 235 43.19 -8.27 3.34
N HIS A 236 41.95 -8.39 2.84
CA HIS A 236 41.06 -9.51 3.12
C HIS A 236 41.30 -10.73 2.21
N GLY A 237 42.19 -10.61 1.22
CA GLY A 237 42.48 -11.68 0.25
C GLY A 237 41.39 -11.88 -0.79
N ASP A 238 40.51 -10.88 -0.97
CA ASP A 238 39.40 -10.93 -1.92
C ASP A 238 39.80 -10.42 -3.30
N THR A 239 39.23 -11.04 -4.33
CA THR A 239 39.36 -10.64 -5.73
C THR A 239 38.34 -9.56 -6.09
N ASP A 240 38.77 -8.58 -6.89
CA ASP A 240 37.91 -7.58 -7.50
C ASP A 240 37.28 -8.12 -8.79
N ASP A 241 36.33 -9.05 -8.62
CA ASP A 241 35.70 -9.83 -9.70
C ASP A 241 34.24 -9.48 -9.94
N GLU A 242 33.74 -8.42 -9.29
CA GLU A 242 32.32 -8.01 -9.30
C GLU A 242 31.34 -9.12 -8.85
N ILE A 243 31.81 -10.12 -8.12
CA ILE A 243 30.95 -11.14 -7.51
C ILE A 243 30.48 -10.64 -6.15
N TYR A 244 29.16 -10.47 -6.03
CA TYR A 244 28.49 -10.03 -4.82
C TYR A 244 27.73 -11.17 -4.14
N ASP A 245 27.37 -10.98 -2.86
CA ASP A 245 26.74 -12.01 -2.02
C ASP A 245 25.46 -12.59 -2.66
N TRP A 246 24.63 -11.74 -3.26
CA TRP A 246 23.37 -12.17 -3.87
C TRP A 246 23.55 -13.06 -5.11
N MET A 247 24.74 -13.07 -5.72
CA MET A 247 25.08 -13.95 -6.83
C MET A 247 25.47 -15.35 -6.35
N LEU A 248 25.88 -15.48 -5.09
CA LEU A 248 26.29 -16.75 -4.48
C LEU A 248 25.13 -17.50 -3.84
N LEU A 249 23.97 -16.87 -3.70
CA LEU A 249 22.75 -17.51 -3.23
C LEU A 249 22.32 -18.66 -4.16
N ASN A 250 21.55 -19.61 -3.61
CA ASN A 250 21.03 -20.78 -4.35
C ASN A 250 22.10 -21.65 -5.02
N ASN A 251 23.18 -22.00 -4.29
CA ASN A 251 24.29 -22.82 -4.79
C ASN A 251 24.96 -22.22 -6.06
N GLY A 252 25.12 -20.90 -6.12
CA GLY A 252 25.76 -20.22 -7.25
C GLY A 252 24.87 -20.00 -8.47
N ARG A 253 23.55 -20.26 -8.36
CA ARG A 253 22.56 -19.89 -9.40
C ARG A 253 22.11 -18.42 -9.31
N GLY A 254 22.51 -17.72 -8.24
CA GLY A 254 22.12 -16.34 -7.99
C GLY A 254 20.61 -16.16 -7.79
N LEU A 255 20.13 -14.95 -8.04
CA LEU A 255 18.71 -14.61 -8.09
C LEU A 255 18.06 -15.24 -9.33
N GLU A 256 17.74 -16.55 -9.32
CA GLU A 256 16.98 -17.19 -10.39
C GLU A 256 15.58 -16.55 -10.53
N LYS A 257 15.22 -16.19 -11.77
CA LYS A 257 13.96 -15.55 -12.17
C LYS A 257 12.73 -16.33 -11.69
N ARG A 258 11.96 -15.72 -10.77
CA ARG A 258 10.50 -15.90 -10.67
C ARG A 258 9.72 -15.11 -11.74
N SER A 259 10.38 -14.69 -12.83
CA SER A 259 9.82 -13.86 -13.91
C SER A 259 9.95 -14.51 -15.28
N SER A 260 8.96 -15.33 -15.63
CA SER A 260 8.57 -15.57 -17.03
C SER A 260 7.07 -15.91 -17.11
N ARG A 261 6.21 -14.96 -16.71
CA ARG A 261 4.79 -14.96 -17.14
C ARG A 261 4.10 -13.59 -17.18
N HIS A 262 4.82 -12.49 -16.98
CA HIS A 262 4.24 -11.13 -16.95
C HIS A 262 4.52 -10.25 -18.18
N GLN A 263 4.70 -10.84 -19.37
CA GLN A 263 4.74 -10.05 -20.62
C GLN A 263 3.89 -10.61 -21.78
N SER A 264 2.82 -11.34 -21.47
CA SER A 264 1.79 -11.69 -22.45
C SER A 264 0.42 -11.66 -21.78
N GLN A 265 -0.17 -10.47 -21.67
CA GLN A 265 -1.62 -10.20 -21.78
C GLN A 265 -1.91 -8.75 -21.35
N ARG A 266 -1.38 -7.79 -22.10
CA ARG A 266 -1.94 -6.43 -22.20
C ARG A 266 -1.81 -5.95 -23.65
N GLN A 267 -2.43 -6.69 -24.57
CA GLN A 267 -2.81 -6.19 -25.89
C GLN A 267 -3.80 -7.17 -26.52
N THR A 268 -5.07 -7.04 -26.15
CA THR A 268 -6.24 -7.31 -27.02
C THR A 268 -7.50 -6.93 -26.25
N ALA A 269 -8.03 -5.73 -26.48
CA ALA A 269 -9.46 -5.40 -26.59
C ALA A 269 -9.70 -3.87 -26.55
N MET A 270 -9.41 -3.20 -27.67
CA MET A 270 -10.37 -2.25 -28.24
C MET A 270 -10.06 -2.15 -29.73
N GLY A 271 -10.96 -2.75 -30.52
CA GLY A 271 -10.86 -2.82 -31.96
C GLY A 271 -11.12 -1.47 -32.61
N THR A 272 -10.44 -1.24 -33.72
CA THR A 272 -10.92 -0.37 -34.79
C THR A 272 -10.77 -1.11 -36.11
N ARG A 273 -11.76 -0.86 -36.98
CA ARG A 273 -12.11 -1.57 -38.21
C ARG A 273 -11.01 -1.51 -39.28
N ASN A 274 -10.85 -2.62 -39.99
CA ASN A 274 -10.23 -2.71 -41.33
C ASN A 274 -11.11 -1.99 -42.38
N PRO A 275 -10.54 -1.51 -43.50
CA PRO A 275 -10.37 -2.40 -44.68
C PRO A 275 -9.06 -2.22 -45.50
N THR A 276 -8.64 -3.38 -46.06
CA THR A 276 -8.12 -3.63 -47.43
C THR A 276 -6.80 -3.00 -47.93
N ASP A 277 -5.78 -3.85 -48.14
CA ASP A 277 -5.31 -4.36 -49.46
C ASP A 277 -3.79 -4.65 -49.53
N GLY A 278 -3.42 -5.74 -50.22
CA GLY A 278 -2.11 -5.87 -50.89
C GLY A 278 -1.08 -6.89 -50.36
N TYR A 279 -1.20 -8.16 -50.76
CA TYR A 279 -0.08 -9.11 -50.97
C TYR A 279 0.76 -8.70 -52.22
N PRO A 280 1.84 -9.41 -52.64
CA PRO A 280 2.70 -10.44 -51.99
C PRO A 280 4.23 -10.14 -52.18
N SER A 281 5.20 -10.88 -51.63
CA SER A 281 5.84 -12.11 -52.19
C SER A 281 7.25 -12.20 -51.53
N GLN A 282 7.80 -13.29 -51.02
CA GLN A 282 8.45 -14.46 -51.67
C GLN A 282 8.87 -15.40 -50.51
N GLN A 283 8.54 -16.72 -50.49
CA GLN A 283 9.32 -17.85 -51.03
C GLN A 283 10.80 -17.86 -50.57
N GLN A 284 11.45 -18.95 -50.12
CA GLN A 284 11.13 -20.35 -49.85
C GLN A 284 12.43 -21.03 -49.32
N GLN A 285 12.36 -22.34 -49.03
CA GLN A 285 13.45 -23.32 -48.78
C GLN A 285 14.02 -23.41 -47.35
N GLN A 286 13.66 -24.43 -46.55
CA GLN A 286 13.93 -25.89 -46.61
C GLN A 286 15.36 -26.28 -46.19
N GLN A 287 15.45 -27.09 -45.13
CA GLN A 287 16.04 -28.45 -45.22
C GLN A 287 15.57 -29.34 -44.06
N GLN A 288 15.00 -30.49 -44.43
CA GLN A 288 14.73 -31.69 -43.61
C GLN A 288 15.90 -32.66 -43.71
N GLN A 289 16.04 -33.56 -42.73
CA GLN A 289 16.38 -35.01 -42.79
C GLN A 289 16.58 -35.50 -41.34
N GLN A 290 16.21 -36.67 -40.80
CA GLN A 290 15.58 -37.96 -41.15
C GLN A 290 15.26 -38.65 -39.77
N GLN A 291 14.04 -39.08 -39.39
CA GLN A 291 13.42 -40.44 -39.46
C GLN A 291 14.39 -41.63 -39.21
N THR A 292 14.17 -42.67 -38.37
CA THR A 292 12.99 -43.42 -37.79
C THR A 292 13.52 -44.64 -36.94
N PRO A 293 12.78 -45.69 -36.45
CA PRO A 293 11.48 -45.84 -35.74
C PRO A 293 11.48 -46.91 -34.55
N VAL A 294 10.27 -47.28 -34.05
CA VAL A 294 9.82 -48.52 -33.32
C VAL A 294 9.79 -48.43 -31.76
N ALA A 295 8.78 -48.83 -30.96
CA ALA A 295 7.49 -49.55 -31.09
C ALA A 295 6.47 -49.14 -29.98
N GLN A 296 5.20 -49.47 -30.25
CA GLN A 296 3.99 -49.31 -29.41
C GLN A 296 3.73 -50.52 -28.49
N GLN A 297 3.00 -50.29 -27.38
CA GLN A 297 1.89 -51.11 -26.81
C GLN A 297 1.26 -50.27 -25.66
N THR A 298 0.11 -49.59 -25.83
CA THR A 298 -1.28 -50.02 -25.49
C THR A 298 -1.40 -50.53 -24.03
N GLU A 299 -2.16 -49.91 -23.12
CA GLU A 299 -3.64 -49.82 -23.10
C GLU A 299 -4.20 -48.60 -22.31
N ASN A 300 -5.33 -48.08 -22.82
CA ASN A 300 -6.33 -47.17 -22.21
C ASN A 300 -7.41 -48.05 -21.50
N PRO A 301 -8.45 -47.60 -20.73
CA PRO A 301 -9.25 -46.36 -20.87
C PRO A 301 -9.69 -45.73 -19.51
N TYR A 302 -10.15 -44.48 -19.41
CA TYR A 302 -11.56 -44.07 -19.56
C TYR A 302 -11.64 -42.54 -19.60
N GLY A 303 -11.92 -42.01 -20.79
CA GLY A 303 -12.43 -40.65 -20.97
C GLY A 303 -13.93 -40.69 -21.25
N ARG A 304 -14.70 -39.85 -20.55
CA ARG A 304 -16.04 -39.44 -20.97
C ARG A 304 -16.21 -37.93 -20.74
N THR A 305 -16.10 -37.20 -21.84
CA THR A 305 -17.04 -36.18 -22.34
C THR A 305 -17.93 -35.47 -21.31
N GLN A 306 -17.74 -34.15 -21.16
CA GLN A 306 -18.79 -33.22 -20.75
C GLN A 306 -19.23 -32.35 -21.95
N PRO A 307 -20.52 -32.01 -22.08
CA PRO A 307 -21.09 -31.27 -23.21
C PRO A 307 -20.88 -29.74 -23.10
N PRO A 308 -21.03 -28.98 -24.20
CA PRO A 308 -20.81 -27.54 -24.20
C PRO A 308 -22.04 -26.81 -23.66
N MET A 309 -21.90 -26.05 -22.57
CA MET A 309 -22.89 -25.05 -22.19
C MET A 309 -22.49 -23.67 -22.71
N ASN A 310 -23.34 -23.21 -23.63
CA ASN A 310 -23.37 -21.92 -24.26
C ASN A 310 -23.51 -20.80 -23.21
N VAL A 311 -22.48 -19.96 -23.05
CA VAL A 311 -22.50 -18.84 -22.10
C VAL A 311 -22.97 -17.59 -22.85
N ASN A 312 -24.22 -17.18 -22.59
CA ASN A 312 -24.67 -15.83 -22.89
C ASN A 312 -23.98 -14.84 -21.92
N PRO A 313 -23.65 -13.61 -22.36
CA PRO A 313 -23.04 -12.61 -21.48
C PRO A 313 -24.02 -12.13 -20.39
N PRO A 314 -23.53 -11.74 -19.20
CA PRO A 314 -24.38 -11.29 -18.10
C PRO A 314 -25.01 -9.91 -18.38
N PRO A 315 -26.19 -9.62 -17.80
CA PRO A 315 -26.87 -8.35 -18.00
C PRO A 315 -26.17 -7.21 -17.26
N ASN A 316 -26.29 -6.01 -17.84
CA ASN A 316 -25.86 -4.74 -17.28
C ASN A 316 -26.31 -4.57 -15.82
N LEU A 317 -25.37 -4.33 -14.91
CA LEU A 317 -25.60 -3.81 -13.56
C LEU A 317 -26.00 -2.32 -13.62
N THR A 318 -27.11 -2.04 -14.29
CA THR A 318 -27.77 -0.74 -14.30
C THR A 318 -29.21 -0.94 -13.85
N GLY A 319 -29.46 -0.75 -12.56
CA GLY A 319 -30.79 -0.60 -11.97
C GLY A 319 -31.38 -1.88 -11.37
N GLY A 320 -31.51 -1.89 -10.04
CA GLY A 320 -32.40 -2.79 -9.29
C GLY A 320 -31.70 -3.90 -8.52
N GLY A 321 -31.77 -3.82 -7.17
CA GLY A 321 -31.46 -4.93 -6.26
C GLY A 321 -30.24 -4.75 -5.36
N HIS A 322 -30.20 -3.70 -4.53
CA HIS A 322 -29.50 -3.84 -3.25
C HIS A 322 -30.29 -4.85 -2.43
N GLU A 323 -29.82 -6.09 -2.29
CA GLU A 323 -30.38 -7.00 -1.29
C GLU A 323 -30.15 -6.36 0.08
N ASN A 324 -31.23 -5.83 0.66
CA ASN A 324 -31.22 -5.28 2.01
C ASN A 324 -30.75 -6.39 2.97
N CYS A 325 -29.80 -6.08 3.86
CA CYS A 325 -29.42 -6.95 4.98
C CYS A 325 -30.56 -7.26 5.96
N ALA A 326 -31.75 -6.69 5.73
CA ALA A 326 -32.98 -7.11 6.38
C ALA A 326 -33.42 -8.46 5.81
N SER A 327 -33.15 -9.54 6.53
CA SER A 327 -33.66 -10.88 6.19
C SER A 327 -35.17 -10.83 5.95
N ASN A 328 -35.64 -11.44 4.86
CA ASN A 328 -37.07 -11.63 4.54
C ASN A 328 -37.83 -12.57 5.51
N SER A 329 -37.23 -12.92 6.65
CA SER A 329 -37.83 -13.74 7.69
C SER A 329 -37.63 -13.05 9.05
N PRO A 330 -38.67 -12.40 9.61
CA PRO A 330 -38.62 -12.01 11.01
C PRO A 330 -38.55 -13.30 11.85
N LEU A 331 -37.54 -13.39 12.72
CA LEU A 331 -37.66 -14.26 13.89
C LEU A 331 -38.87 -13.73 14.66
N ASN A 332 -39.93 -14.53 14.79
CA ASN A 332 -41.07 -14.18 15.62
C ASN A 332 -40.54 -13.90 17.04
N ASP A 333 -40.97 -12.79 17.65
CA ASP A 333 -40.61 -12.38 19.03
C ASP A 333 -41.08 -13.41 20.12
N THR A 334 -41.57 -14.58 19.71
CA THR A 334 -41.96 -15.70 20.57
C THR A 334 -40.96 -16.86 20.59
N ASP A 335 -39.93 -16.87 19.74
CA ASP A 335 -38.89 -17.89 19.82
C ASP A 335 -37.89 -17.50 20.91
N THR A 336 -38.10 -18.06 22.12
CA THR A 336 -37.01 -18.22 23.08
C THR A 336 -35.79 -18.77 22.35
N PRO A 337 -34.57 -18.18 22.51
CA PRO A 337 -33.38 -18.67 21.83
C PRO A 337 -33.22 -20.15 22.12
N SER A 338 -33.54 -21.01 21.15
CA SER A 338 -33.22 -22.42 21.29
C SER A 338 -31.70 -22.51 21.34
N THR A 339 -31.15 -23.37 22.18
CA THR A 339 -29.69 -23.52 22.35
C THR A 339 -28.95 -23.92 21.07
N ASN A 340 -29.68 -24.23 20.00
CA ASN A 340 -29.20 -24.79 18.74
C ASN A 340 -29.32 -23.86 17.52
N ASN A 341 -29.96 -22.69 17.64
CA ASN A 341 -30.06 -21.73 16.54
C ASN A 341 -29.28 -20.44 16.86
N GLY A 342 -28.54 -19.93 15.88
CA GLY A 342 -27.70 -18.75 16.03
C GLY A 342 -27.61 -17.92 14.76
N ARG A 343 -27.47 -16.61 14.91
CA ARG A 343 -27.24 -15.68 13.81
C ARG A 343 -26.03 -14.83 14.17
N LEU A 344 -24.89 -15.12 13.55
CA LEU A 344 -23.62 -14.48 13.88
C LEU A 344 -23.28 -13.44 12.83
N LEU A 345 -22.93 -12.23 13.27
CA LEU A 345 -22.42 -11.18 12.40
C LEU A 345 -20.88 -11.26 12.37
N LEU A 346 -20.32 -11.49 11.18
CA LEU A 346 -18.87 -11.52 10.96
C LEU A 346 -18.42 -10.20 10.31
N VAL A 347 -17.52 -9.52 10.99
CA VAL A 347 -16.94 -8.23 10.59
C VAL A 347 -15.44 -8.44 10.37
N ALA A 348 -14.92 -8.15 9.18
CA ALA A 348 -13.49 -8.23 8.89
C ALA A 348 -12.88 -6.84 8.70
N ASP A 349 -11.59 -6.71 9.04
CA ASP A 349 -10.73 -5.55 8.80
C ASP A 349 -11.43 -4.20 9.04
N PRO A 350 -11.99 -3.97 10.25
CA PRO A 350 -12.49 -2.63 10.58
C PRO A 350 -11.35 -1.60 10.53
N GLN A 351 -10.11 -2.02 10.82
CA GLN A 351 -8.85 -1.30 10.63
C GLN A 351 -9.00 0.19 10.92
N MET A 352 -9.27 0.48 12.19
CA MET A 352 -9.68 1.81 12.63
C MET A 352 -8.63 2.86 12.24
N THR A 353 -9.02 3.78 11.36
CA THR A 353 -8.13 4.79 10.79
C THR A 353 -7.49 5.66 11.88
N ASP A 354 -6.18 5.86 11.79
CA ASP A 354 -5.37 6.65 12.72
C ASP A 354 -4.48 7.68 11.98
N ASP A 355 -3.60 8.36 12.70
CA ASP A 355 -2.79 9.45 12.15
C ASP A 355 -1.63 8.96 11.24
N ASN A 356 -1.34 7.66 11.25
CA ASN A 356 -0.31 6.99 10.44
C ASN A 356 -0.91 6.23 9.24
N SER A 357 -2.22 6.00 9.20
CA SER A 357 -2.91 5.26 8.13
C SER A 357 -2.63 5.79 6.72
N TYR A 358 -2.54 7.11 6.55
CA TYR A 358 -2.32 7.74 5.26
C TYR A 358 -1.38 8.95 5.37
N ASN A 359 -0.51 9.12 4.38
CA ASN A 359 0.29 10.33 4.27
C ASN A 359 -0.56 11.51 3.74
N ARG A 360 -1.37 12.12 4.62
CA ARG A 360 -2.29 13.22 4.30
C ARG A 360 -2.03 14.44 5.20
N PRO A 361 -2.31 15.67 4.74
CA PRO A 361 -2.31 16.85 5.60
C PRO A 361 -3.20 16.63 6.83
N TRP A 362 -2.77 17.14 7.99
CA TRP A 362 -3.41 16.82 9.28
C TRP A 362 -4.93 17.07 9.30
N VAL A 363 -5.42 18.13 8.65
CA VAL A 363 -6.86 18.44 8.56
C VAL A 363 -7.61 17.36 7.79
N ILE A 364 -7.07 16.95 6.65
CA ILE A 364 -7.67 15.90 5.81
C ILE A 364 -7.62 14.57 6.54
N MET A 365 -6.55 14.31 7.30
CA MET A 365 -6.46 13.11 8.14
C MET A 365 -7.54 13.09 9.21
N GLN A 366 -7.74 14.17 9.98
CA GLN A 366 -8.80 14.22 10.99
C GLN A 366 -10.20 14.06 10.39
N LEU A 367 -10.45 14.64 9.21
CA LEU A 367 -11.70 14.42 8.47
C LEU A 367 -11.85 12.96 8.02
N SER A 368 -10.77 12.33 7.52
CA SER A 368 -10.78 10.93 7.10
C SER A 368 -11.12 10.01 8.27
N LYS A 369 -10.48 10.22 9.43
CA LYS A 369 -10.78 9.49 10.68
C LYS A 369 -12.24 9.68 11.09
N PHE A 370 -12.71 10.92 11.17
CA PHE A 370 -14.08 11.23 11.59
C PHE A 370 -15.14 10.54 10.71
N TYR A 371 -15.00 10.62 9.38
CA TYR A 371 -15.99 10.04 8.48
C TYR A 371 -15.91 8.51 8.42
N SER A 372 -14.70 7.94 8.47
CA SER A 372 -14.50 6.48 8.56
C SER A 372 -15.15 5.90 9.81
N GLU A 373 -14.92 6.51 10.98
CA GLU A 373 -15.54 6.10 12.24
C GLU A 373 -17.06 6.26 12.22
N LEU A 374 -17.56 7.40 11.71
CA LEU A 374 -18.99 7.66 11.62
C LEU A 374 -19.68 6.64 10.72
N TYR A 375 -19.04 6.28 9.60
CA TYR A 375 -19.52 5.26 8.68
C TYR A 375 -19.62 3.90 9.37
N MET A 376 -18.52 3.42 9.97
CA MET A 376 -18.51 2.12 10.67
C MET A 376 -19.54 2.08 11.80
N LYS A 377 -19.59 3.13 12.62
CA LYS A 377 -20.52 3.21 13.76
C LYS A 377 -21.99 3.19 13.33
N ARG A 378 -22.34 3.88 12.25
CA ARG A 378 -23.71 3.90 11.72
C ARG A 378 -24.11 2.55 11.15
N ASN A 379 -23.25 1.96 10.31
CA ASN A 379 -23.50 0.65 9.72
C ASN A 379 -23.58 -0.43 10.78
N TYR A 380 -22.68 -0.44 11.77
CA TYR A 380 -22.68 -1.45 12.83
C TYR A 380 -23.96 -1.39 13.66
N ARG A 381 -24.38 -0.19 14.10
CA ARG A 381 -25.65 -0.01 14.83
C ARG A 381 -26.87 -0.39 13.99
N HIS A 382 -26.83 -0.12 12.69
CA HIS A 382 -27.90 -0.52 11.79
C HIS A 382 -27.97 -2.04 11.67
N LEU A 383 -26.84 -2.72 11.50
CA LEU A 383 -26.78 -4.19 11.47
C LEU A 383 -27.25 -4.80 12.79
N GLU A 384 -26.79 -4.30 13.93
CA GLU A 384 -27.22 -4.77 15.26
C GLU A 384 -28.75 -4.67 15.45
N SER A 385 -29.38 -3.62 14.91
CA SER A 385 -30.83 -3.41 15.06
C SER A 385 -31.67 -4.13 13.99
N SER A 386 -31.15 -4.29 12.78
CA SER A 386 -31.86 -4.89 11.63
C SER A 386 -31.63 -6.41 11.52
N VAL A 387 -30.38 -6.84 11.61
CA VAL A 387 -29.99 -8.27 11.57
C VAL A 387 -30.30 -8.94 12.91
N ARG A 388 -30.16 -8.19 14.02
CA ARG A 388 -30.28 -8.68 15.40
C ARG A 388 -29.42 -9.93 15.64
N PRO A 389 -28.09 -9.84 15.45
CA PRO A 389 -27.21 -10.99 15.62
C PRO A 389 -27.23 -11.45 17.08
N THR A 390 -27.16 -12.76 17.27
CA THR A 390 -27.01 -13.37 18.60
C THR A 390 -25.58 -13.25 19.12
N ASP A 391 -24.60 -13.21 18.21
CA ASP A 391 -23.19 -12.97 18.52
C ASP A 391 -22.51 -12.20 17.40
N ASN A 392 -21.46 -11.48 17.79
CA ASN A 392 -20.58 -10.76 16.88
C ASN A 392 -19.19 -11.39 16.89
N ILE A 393 -18.56 -11.46 15.73
CA ILE A 393 -17.18 -11.92 15.59
C ILE A 393 -16.42 -10.92 14.71
N ILE A 394 -15.27 -10.45 15.19
CA ILE A 394 -14.41 -9.50 14.49
C ILE A 394 -13.10 -10.20 14.11
N LEU A 395 -12.86 -10.34 12.81
CA LEU A 395 -11.84 -11.21 12.20
C LEU A 395 -10.48 -10.52 11.99
N GLY A 396 -9.94 -9.92 13.06
CA GLY A 396 -8.61 -9.31 13.03
C GLY A 396 -8.57 -7.90 12.45
N ASP A 397 -7.37 -7.32 12.51
CA ASP A 397 -7.05 -5.93 12.15
C ASP A 397 -8.07 -4.95 12.73
N LEU A 398 -8.21 -5.00 14.05
CA LEU A 398 -9.10 -4.12 14.81
C LEU A 398 -8.61 -2.67 14.65
N MET A 399 -7.30 -2.49 14.68
CA MET A 399 -6.59 -1.21 14.60
C MET A 399 -5.63 -1.22 13.43
N ASP A 400 -5.40 -0.05 12.81
CA ASP A 400 -4.45 0.04 11.69
C ASP A 400 -2.98 0.08 12.14
N SER A 401 -2.68 0.68 13.28
CA SER A 401 -1.31 0.75 13.83
C SER A 401 -1.18 0.12 15.23
N GLY A 402 -2.02 -0.87 15.57
CA GLY A 402 -2.09 -1.46 16.91
C GLY A 402 -0.74 -1.96 17.46
N ARG A 403 0.08 -2.54 16.59
CA ARG A 403 1.43 -3.04 16.92
C ARG A 403 2.45 -1.95 17.21
N ASP A 404 2.25 -0.74 16.68
CA ASP A 404 3.23 0.35 16.69
C ASP A 404 3.04 1.31 17.88
N TRP A 405 1.95 1.16 18.64
CA TRP A 405 1.62 2.04 19.75
C TRP A 405 2.23 1.59 21.08
N ASP A 406 2.43 2.58 21.97
CA ASP A 406 2.62 2.32 23.39
C ASP A 406 1.29 1.98 24.08
N ASP A 407 1.37 1.47 25.30
CA ASP A 407 0.21 0.92 26.00
C ASP A 407 -0.85 2.00 26.33
N ALA A 408 -0.42 3.24 26.58
CA ALA A 408 -1.32 4.35 26.87
C ALA A 408 -2.12 4.77 25.62
N LYS A 409 -1.43 4.89 24.49
CA LYS A 409 -2.08 5.13 23.20
C LYS A 409 -2.99 3.97 22.84
N TYR A 410 -2.52 2.73 22.95
CA TYR A 410 -3.31 1.53 22.65
C TYR A 410 -4.61 1.50 23.47
N ALA A 411 -4.55 1.72 24.78
CA ALA A 411 -5.74 1.75 25.64
C ALA A 411 -6.74 2.84 25.21
N SER A 412 -6.27 4.04 24.87
CA SER A 412 -7.13 5.11 24.35
C SER A 412 -7.78 4.75 23.01
N GLU A 413 -7.09 4.01 22.16
CA GLU A 413 -7.61 3.56 20.87
C GLU A 413 -8.61 2.41 21.06
N VAL A 414 -8.39 1.51 22.02
CA VAL A 414 -9.37 0.49 22.44
C VAL A 414 -10.69 1.14 22.88
N ASP A 415 -10.64 2.24 23.64
CA ASP A 415 -11.85 2.99 24.01
C ASP A 415 -12.54 3.62 22.78
N ARG A 416 -11.77 4.03 21.77
CA ARG A 416 -12.35 4.50 20.50
C ARG A 416 -13.02 3.37 19.74
N PHE A 417 -12.37 2.22 19.64
CA PHE A 417 -12.92 1.01 19.01
C PHE A 417 -14.22 0.56 19.68
N ARG A 418 -14.26 0.48 21.02
CA ARG A 418 -15.48 0.12 21.79
C ARG A 418 -16.62 1.13 21.62
N ARG A 419 -16.35 2.38 21.23
CA ARG A 419 -17.41 3.35 20.88
C ARG A 419 -18.02 3.14 19.50
N ILE A 420 -17.29 2.47 18.61
CA ILE A 420 -17.74 2.07 17.26
C ILE A 420 -18.48 0.73 17.37
N PHE A 421 -17.90 -0.22 18.09
CA PHE A 421 -18.38 -1.59 18.30
C PHE A 421 -18.70 -1.82 19.80
N PRO A 422 -19.85 -1.34 20.31
CA PRO A 422 -20.17 -1.40 21.73
C PRO A 422 -20.66 -2.77 22.21
N SER A 423 -21.17 -3.60 21.31
CA SER A 423 -21.69 -4.93 21.64
C SER A 423 -20.53 -5.89 21.89
N LYS A 424 -20.74 -6.86 22.80
CA LYS A 424 -19.74 -7.91 23.04
C LYS A 424 -19.53 -8.71 21.75
N ALA A 425 -18.28 -8.98 21.44
CA ALA A 425 -17.86 -9.78 20.29
C ALA A 425 -16.77 -10.78 20.70
N TYR A 426 -16.61 -11.81 19.87
CA TYR A 426 -15.42 -12.63 19.84
C TYR A 426 -14.39 -11.94 18.94
N TYR A 427 -13.17 -11.81 19.44
CA TYR A 427 -12.11 -11.11 18.73
C TYR A 427 -11.07 -12.09 18.24
N MET A 428 -10.49 -11.75 17.11
CA MET A 428 -9.32 -12.38 16.54
C MET A 428 -8.25 -11.31 16.36
N VAL A 429 -7.00 -11.72 16.44
CA VAL A 429 -5.85 -10.84 16.22
C VAL A 429 -5.46 -10.82 14.73
N GLY A 430 -5.10 -9.65 14.21
CA GLY A 430 -4.52 -9.51 12.87
C GLY A 430 -3.09 -8.95 12.85
N ASN A 431 -2.50 -8.86 11.66
CA ASN A 431 -1.13 -8.39 11.50
C ASN A 431 -0.95 -6.92 11.87
N HIS A 432 -1.96 -6.07 11.69
CA HIS A 432 -1.89 -4.67 12.13
C HIS A 432 -2.00 -4.52 13.65
N ASP A 433 -2.57 -5.50 14.34
CA ASP A 433 -2.70 -5.50 15.79
C ASP A 433 -1.38 -5.88 16.51
N VAL A 434 -0.66 -6.91 16.04
CA VAL A 434 0.52 -7.46 16.74
C VAL A 434 1.77 -7.69 15.87
N GLY A 435 1.66 -7.54 14.54
CA GLY A 435 2.69 -7.88 13.56
C GLY A 435 2.47 -9.26 12.93
N PHE A 436 3.44 -9.70 12.12
CA PHE A 436 3.37 -11.00 11.43
C PHE A 436 4.64 -11.85 11.63
N GLY A 437 4.45 -13.15 11.91
CA GLY A 437 5.51 -14.15 11.99
C GLY A 437 6.65 -13.77 12.95
N ASN A 438 7.88 -13.76 12.42
CA ASN A 438 9.07 -13.42 13.21
C ASN A 438 9.17 -11.93 13.59
N GLY A 439 8.35 -11.07 13.00
CA GLY A 439 8.30 -9.65 13.34
C GLY A 439 7.40 -9.34 14.54
N ILE A 440 6.66 -10.32 15.07
CA ILE A 440 5.76 -10.13 16.21
C ILE A 440 6.57 -9.88 17.48
N GLN A 441 6.12 -8.90 18.27
CA GLN A 441 6.68 -8.64 19.59
C GLN A 441 5.75 -9.22 20.64
N LYS A 442 6.29 -10.02 21.58
CA LYS A 442 5.50 -10.68 22.62
C LYS A 442 4.62 -9.72 23.43
N HIS A 443 5.16 -8.55 23.75
CA HIS A 443 4.40 -7.52 24.49
C HIS A 443 3.14 -7.05 23.74
N SER A 444 3.14 -7.06 22.40
CA SER A 444 1.97 -6.66 21.60
C SER A 444 0.87 -7.72 21.68
N VAL A 445 1.25 -9.00 21.69
CA VAL A 445 0.34 -10.13 21.93
C VAL A 445 -0.27 -10.03 23.33
N GLU A 446 0.57 -9.93 24.37
CA GLU A 446 0.12 -9.82 25.77
C GLU A 446 -0.84 -8.62 25.95
N ARG A 447 -0.52 -7.46 25.36
CA ARG A 447 -1.39 -6.28 25.39
C ARG A 447 -2.71 -6.48 24.66
N PHE A 448 -2.71 -7.18 23.52
CA PHE A 448 -3.94 -7.53 22.82
C PHE A 448 -4.81 -8.42 23.71
N GLU A 449 -4.21 -9.43 24.34
CA GLU A 449 -4.91 -10.38 25.19
C GLU A 449 -5.53 -9.73 26.42
N ASP A 450 -4.86 -8.76 27.04
CA ASP A 450 -5.38 -7.99 28.17
C ASP A 450 -6.70 -7.25 27.84
N HIS A 451 -6.91 -6.86 26.57
CA HIS A 451 -8.07 -6.06 26.17
C HIS A 451 -9.17 -6.85 25.45
N PHE A 452 -8.78 -7.87 24.70
CA PHE A 452 -9.65 -8.61 23.76
C PHE A 452 -9.73 -10.12 24.05
N GLY A 453 -8.91 -10.63 24.97
CA GLY A 453 -8.84 -12.05 25.30
C GLY A 453 -7.80 -12.82 24.47
N PRO A 454 -7.66 -14.13 24.70
CA PRO A 454 -6.61 -14.94 24.09
C PRO A 454 -6.60 -14.85 22.57
N THR A 455 -5.43 -14.88 21.96
CA THR A 455 -5.26 -14.79 20.50
C THR A 455 -5.72 -16.05 19.75
N SER A 456 -5.62 -17.21 20.38
CA SER A 456 -6.10 -18.51 19.86
C SER A 456 -6.95 -19.22 20.89
N TYR A 457 -8.17 -19.60 20.52
CA TYR A 457 -9.11 -20.26 21.44
C TYR A 457 -10.24 -20.98 20.71
N THR A 458 -10.98 -21.79 21.46
CA THR A 458 -12.21 -22.42 20.98
C THR A 458 -13.38 -22.08 21.88
N PHE A 459 -14.59 -22.08 21.31
CA PHE A 459 -15.82 -22.01 22.07
C PHE A 459 -16.91 -22.83 21.39
N GLU A 460 -17.82 -23.37 22.19
CA GLU A 460 -18.92 -24.19 21.69
C GLU A 460 -20.23 -23.42 21.75
N LYS A 461 -20.93 -23.32 20.62
CA LYS A 461 -22.24 -22.68 20.55
C LYS A 461 -23.05 -23.21 19.37
N TYR A 462 -24.37 -23.26 19.50
CA TYR A 462 -25.28 -23.67 18.42
C TYR A 462 -25.02 -25.08 17.85
N GLY A 463 -24.44 -25.97 18.65
CA GLY A 463 -24.02 -27.31 18.21
C GLY A 463 -22.70 -27.35 17.43
N TYR A 464 -22.01 -26.22 17.27
CA TYR A 464 -20.71 -26.11 16.59
C TYR A 464 -19.58 -25.83 17.58
N ILE A 465 -18.36 -26.20 17.19
CA ILE A 465 -17.13 -25.74 17.82
C ILE A 465 -16.51 -24.69 16.91
N PHE A 466 -16.43 -23.46 17.40
CA PHE A 466 -15.72 -22.38 16.73
C PHE A 466 -14.25 -22.45 17.11
N VAL A 467 -13.37 -22.41 16.11
CA VAL A 467 -11.92 -22.50 16.29
C VAL A 467 -11.31 -21.22 15.74
N ILE A 468 -10.88 -20.33 16.63
CA ILE A 468 -10.20 -19.07 16.29
C ILE A 468 -8.70 -19.31 16.42
N VAL A 469 -7.98 -19.17 15.30
CA VAL A 469 -6.55 -19.44 15.22
C VAL A 469 -5.82 -18.15 14.88
N ASP A 470 -4.86 -17.79 15.74
CA ASP A 470 -3.86 -16.77 15.45
C ASP A 470 -2.85 -17.30 14.43
N THR A 471 -3.20 -17.18 13.15
CA THR A 471 -2.33 -17.59 12.05
C THR A 471 -1.11 -16.68 11.90
N VAL A 472 -1.15 -15.44 12.41
CA VAL A 472 -0.01 -14.51 12.29
C VAL A 472 1.12 -14.91 13.24
N SER A 473 0.80 -15.28 14.48
CA SER A 473 1.75 -15.84 15.45
C SER A 473 2.16 -17.27 15.10
N LEU A 474 1.23 -18.09 14.62
CA LEU A 474 1.51 -19.47 14.21
C LEU A 474 2.51 -19.55 13.04
N SER A 475 2.56 -18.52 12.20
CA SER A 475 3.54 -18.38 11.11
C SER A 475 4.95 -18.01 11.57
N SER A 476 5.16 -17.78 12.88
CA SER A 476 6.47 -17.46 13.45
C SER A 476 7.36 -18.71 13.58
N SER A 477 8.66 -18.54 13.32
CA SER A 477 9.65 -19.56 13.66
C SER A 477 10.03 -19.55 15.14
N ASN A 478 9.72 -18.47 15.85
CA ASN A 478 10.01 -18.32 17.28
C ASN A 478 8.99 -19.11 18.13
N PRO A 479 9.42 -20.13 18.90
CA PRO A 479 8.52 -20.92 19.73
C PRO A 479 7.75 -20.09 20.77
N VAL A 480 8.34 -19.00 21.28
CA VAL A 480 7.69 -18.13 22.28
C VAL A 480 6.46 -17.43 21.72
N ILE A 481 6.41 -17.20 20.40
CA ILE A 481 5.27 -16.59 19.71
C ILE A 481 4.33 -17.67 19.16
N ARG A 482 4.90 -18.73 18.56
CA ARG A 482 4.14 -19.76 17.86
C ARG A 482 3.37 -20.72 18.77
N ASN A 483 3.96 -21.08 19.92
CA ASN A 483 3.54 -22.28 20.64
C ASN A 483 2.13 -22.19 21.24
N ASP A 484 1.65 -21.01 21.61
CA ASP A 484 0.31 -20.89 22.20
C ASP A 484 -0.78 -21.27 21.18
N ALA A 485 -0.68 -20.74 19.95
CA ALA A 485 -1.55 -21.12 18.84
C ALA A 485 -1.39 -22.60 18.45
N LEU A 486 -0.15 -23.11 18.44
CA LEU A 486 0.14 -24.51 18.10
C LEU A 486 -0.45 -25.49 19.14
N HIS A 487 -0.24 -25.22 20.43
CA HIS A 487 -0.76 -26.05 21.51
C HIS A 487 -2.29 -26.04 21.54
N MET A 488 -2.93 -24.91 21.24
CA MET A 488 -4.38 -24.83 21.10
C MET A 488 -4.86 -25.78 19.99
N LEU A 489 -4.23 -25.76 18.81
CA LEU A 489 -4.54 -26.67 17.71
C LEU A 489 -4.26 -28.15 18.06
N GLU A 490 -3.17 -28.43 18.77
CA GLU A 490 -2.82 -29.80 19.20
C GLU A 490 -3.78 -30.35 20.25
N SER A 491 -4.37 -29.48 21.08
CA SER A 491 -5.38 -29.86 22.09
C SER A 491 -6.72 -30.28 21.50
N LEU A 492 -6.97 -30.01 20.21
CA LEU A 492 -8.21 -30.39 19.54
C LEU A 492 -8.34 -31.92 19.45
N SER A 493 -9.37 -32.47 20.12
CA SER A 493 -9.69 -33.90 20.04
C SER A 493 -10.03 -34.34 18.62
N SER A 494 -9.42 -35.42 18.13
CA SER A 494 -9.77 -35.99 16.82
C SER A 494 -11.17 -36.64 16.79
N ASN A 495 -11.77 -36.93 17.94
CA ASN A 495 -13.03 -37.67 18.07
C ASN A 495 -14.23 -36.79 18.45
N SER A 496 -14.22 -35.50 18.09
CA SER A 496 -15.37 -34.63 18.36
C SER A 496 -16.58 -35.01 17.52
N THR A 497 -17.74 -35.11 18.15
CA THR A 497 -19.03 -35.34 17.48
C THR A 497 -19.64 -34.06 16.89
N LYS A 498 -19.12 -32.89 17.25
CA LYS A 498 -19.62 -31.58 16.79
C LYS A 498 -18.83 -31.06 15.58
N PRO A 499 -19.50 -30.50 14.54
CA PRO A 499 -18.83 -29.85 13.42
C PRO A 499 -18.03 -28.62 13.88
N ARG A 500 -16.93 -28.35 13.17
CA ARG A 500 -16.03 -27.22 13.46
C ARG A 500 -16.11 -26.14 12.41
N ILE A 501 -16.16 -24.89 12.84
CA ILE A 501 -16.00 -23.72 11.96
C ILE A 501 -14.65 -23.09 12.30
N LEU A 502 -13.78 -22.99 11.31
CA LEU A 502 -12.47 -22.39 11.44
C LEU A 502 -12.55 -20.90 11.11
N MET A 503 -11.86 -20.09 11.89
CA MET A 503 -11.68 -18.68 11.63
C MET A 503 -10.19 -18.37 11.67
N THR A 504 -9.69 -17.69 10.64
CA THR A 504 -8.32 -17.16 10.55
C THR A 504 -8.39 -15.70 10.17
N HIS A 505 -7.34 -14.92 10.45
CA HIS A 505 -7.31 -13.54 9.96
C HIS A 505 -6.76 -13.53 8.54
N VAL A 506 -5.56 -14.07 8.37
CA VAL A 506 -4.94 -14.27 7.06
C VAL A 506 -5.61 -15.47 6.36
N PRO A 507 -6.05 -15.31 5.09
CA PRO A 507 -6.67 -16.41 4.35
C PRO A 507 -5.74 -17.61 4.16
N LEU A 508 -6.30 -18.80 4.06
CA LEU A 508 -5.52 -20.01 3.80
C LEU A 508 -4.95 -20.02 2.37
N PHE A 509 -3.83 -20.73 2.21
CA PHE A 509 -3.14 -20.90 0.94
C PHE A 509 -4.10 -21.32 -0.17
N ARG A 510 -3.97 -20.68 -1.33
CA ARG A 510 -4.73 -21.03 -2.53
C ARG A 510 -3.87 -20.78 -3.76
N SER A 511 -4.07 -21.59 -4.80
CA SER A 511 -3.30 -21.44 -6.04
C SER A 511 -3.67 -20.14 -6.76
N SER A 512 -2.72 -19.57 -7.50
CA SER A 512 -2.93 -18.35 -8.29
C SER A 512 -3.94 -18.51 -9.44
N GLN A 513 -4.35 -19.75 -9.76
CA GLN A 513 -5.37 -20.03 -10.78
C GLN A 513 -6.78 -20.10 -10.20
N GLN A 514 -6.91 -20.25 -8.89
CA GLN A 514 -8.20 -20.39 -8.24
C GLN A 514 -8.93 -19.04 -8.22
N THR A 515 -10.16 -19.01 -8.72
CA THR A 515 -10.97 -17.79 -8.77
C THR A 515 -11.75 -17.59 -7.47
N CYS A 516 -11.90 -16.34 -7.05
CA CYS A 516 -12.67 -15.93 -5.88
C CYS A 516 -14.19 -15.94 -6.05
N GLY A 517 -14.69 -16.28 -7.24
CA GLY A 517 -16.09 -16.17 -7.59
C GLY A 517 -16.50 -14.76 -8.05
N PRO A 518 -17.76 -14.59 -8.47
CA PRO A 518 -18.24 -13.39 -9.16
C PRO A 518 -18.50 -12.19 -8.24
N GLN A 519 -18.59 -12.39 -6.92
CA GLN A 519 -18.86 -11.31 -5.96
C GLN A 519 -17.60 -10.52 -5.55
N ARG A 520 -16.40 -10.96 -5.96
CA ARG A 520 -15.18 -10.19 -5.74
C ARG A 520 -15.22 -8.87 -6.53
N GLN A 521 -14.85 -7.76 -5.90
CA GLN A 521 -14.84 -6.45 -6.57
C GLN A 521 -13.54 -6.18 -7.36
N SER A 522 -12.43 -6.76 -6.92
CA SER A 522 -11.09 -6.52 -7.45
C SER A 522 -10.53 -7.74 -8.18
N GLY A 523 -10.56 -7.73 -9.51
CA GLY A 523 -10.08 -8.87 -10.31
C GLY A 523 -10.77 -10.20 -9.96
N SER A 524 -10.27 -11.31 -10.49
CA SER A 524 -10.86 -12.64 -10.28
C SER A 524 -10.08 -13.55 -9.31
N HIS A 525 -8.87 -13.17 -8.91
CA HIS A 525 -7.95 -14.00 -8.13
C HIS A 525 -7.22 -13.17 -7.06
N ILE A 526 -6.83 -13.82 -5.96
CA ILE A 526 -5.84 -13.26 -5.03
C ILE A 526 -4.45 -13.51 -5.60
N VAL A 527 -3.63 -12.46 -5.65
CA VAL A 527 -2.22 -12.56 -6.05
C VAL A 527 -1.39 -12.73 -4.79
N ASP A 528 -0.75 -13.89 -4.64
CA ASP A 528 0.14 -14.19 -3.51
C ASP A 528 1.25 -13.12 -3.37
N ARG A 529 1.32 -12.51 -2.18
CA ARG A 529 2.20 -11.39 -1.82
C ARG A 529 2.63 -11.52 -0.37
N ALA A 530 3.93 -11.35 -0.15
CA ALA A 530 4.51 -11.25 1.18
C ALA A 530 5.47 -10.05 1.23
N GLY A 531 5.65 -9.49 2.42
CA GLY A 531 6.54 -8.36 2.70
C GLY A 531 6.90 -8.29 4.18
N TYR A 532 7.55 -7.20 4.59
CA TYR A 532 7.90 -6.99 5.99
C TYR A 532 6.64 -6.92 6.85
N GLN A 533 6.51 -7.83 7.82
CA GLN A 533 5.37 -7.95 8.73
C GLN A 533 4.00 -8.07 8.02
N TYR A 534 3.96 -8.62 6.81
CA TYR A 534 2.73 -8.78 6.03
C TYR A 534 2.82 -10.00 5.11
N GLN A 535 1.72 -10.75 5.03
CA GLN A 535 1.56 -11.85 4.08
C GLN A 535 0.06 -12.08 3.86
N ASN A 536 -0.39 -12.08 2.60
CA ASN A 536 -1.81 -12.11 2.29
C ASN A 536 -2.43 -13.53 2.21
N LEU A 537 -1.60 -14.57 2.30
CA LEU A 537 -2.00 -15.98 2.36
C LEU A 537 -1.10 -16.74 3.33
N VAL A 538 -1.67 -17.55 4.21
CA VAL A 538 -0.89 -18.51 5.02
C VAL A 538 -0.14 -19.48 4.09
N THR A 539 1.03 -20.00 4.50
CA THR A 539 1.78 -20.94 3.64
C THR A 539 1.00 -22.22 3.36
N GLU A 540 1.34 -22.91 2.27
CA GLU A 540 0.69 -24.16 1.86
C GLU A 540 0.80 -25.23 2.95
N GLU A 541 1.98 -25.41 3.52
CA GLU A 541 2.21 -26.44 4.54
C GLU A 541 1.41 -26.15 5.81
N LEU A 542 1.39 -24.89 6.24
CA LEU A 542 0.66 -24.49 7.44
C LEU A 542 -0.85 -24.55 7.23
N SER A 543 -1.33 -24.18 6.04
CA SER A 543 -2.74 -24.32 5.67
C SER A 543 -3.18 -25.78 5.68
N ALA A 544 -2.38 -26.69 5.09
CA ALA A 544 -2.64 -28.11 5.11
C ALA A 544 -2.63 -28.68 6.54
N PHE A 545 -1.71 -28.24 7.39
CA PHE A 545 -1.67 -28.63 8.80
C PHE A 545 -2.94 -28.22 9.54
N ILE A 546 -3.34 -26.94 9.44
CA ILE A 546 -4.54 -26.40 10.10
C ILE A 546 -5.79 -27.14 9.61
N LEU A 547 -5.97 -27.30 8.30
CA LEU A 547 -7.13 -27.98 7.72
C LEU A 547 -7.23 -29.43 8.18
N ASN A 548 -6.13 -30.17 8.21
CA ASN A 548 -6.12 -31.56 8.66
C ASN A 548 -6.38 -31.69 10.17
N LYS A 549 -5.84 -30.78 10.99
CA LYS A 549 -6.05 -30.81 12.44
C LYS A 549 -7.46 -30.39 12.85
N VAL A 550 -7.95 -29.30 12.25
CA VAL A 550 -9.26 -28.75 12.59
C VAL A 550 -10.36 -29.59 11.94
N SER A 551 -10.18 -30.04 10.70
CA SER A 551 -11.20 -30.68 9.86
C SER A 551 -12.52 -29.87 9.80
N PRO A 552 -12.47 -28.60 9.37
CA PRO A 552 -13.62 -27.71 9.46
C PRO A 552 -14.67 -27.95 8.38
N VAL A 553 -15.94 -27.70 8.69
CA VAL A 553 -17.04 -27.72 7.70
C VAL A 553 -17.18 -26.39 6.94
N ALA A 554 -16.66 -25.30 7.52
CA ALA A 554 -16.55 -23.98 6.88
C ALA A 554 -15.36 -23.21 7.46
N VAL A 555 -14.79 -22.31 6.66
CA VAL A 555 -13.69 -21.43 7.03
C VAL A 555 -14.04 -19.97 6.73
N PHE A 556 -13.73 -19.05 7.64
CA PHE A 556 -13.87 -17.60 7.42
C PHE A 556 -12.54 -16.88 7.65
N SER A 557 -12.19 -15.95 6.75
CA SER A 557 -10.96 -15.13 6.83
C SER A 557 -11.18 -13.63 6.60
N GLY A 558 -10.21 -12.78 6.92
CA GLY A 558 -10.30 -11.30 6.87
C GLY A 558 -9.36 -10.61 5.87
N ASP A 559 -8.04 -10.67 6.09
CA ASP A 559 -6.97 -9.75 5.60
C ASP A 559 -6.97 -9.31 4.10
N ASP A 560 -7.63 -10.00 3.17
CA ASP A 560 -7.63 -9.63 1.74
C ASP A 560 -8.55 -8.44 1.41
N HIS A 561 -9.31 -7.93 2.40
CA HIS A 561 -10.27 -6.83 2.32
C HIS A 561 -11.46 -7.05 1.37
N ASP A 562 -11.38 -7.94 0.39
CA ASP A 562 -12.39 -8.20 -0.62
C ASP A 562 -13.00 -9.59 -0.46
N TYR A 563 -14.21 -9.77 -0.98
CA TYR A 563 -14.86 -11.06 -0.96
C TYR A 563 -14.08 -12.08 -1.79
N CYS A 564 -13.85 -13.26 -1.21
CA CYS A 564 -13.31 -14.38 -1.96
C CYS A 564 -13.86 -15.70 -1.45
N LYS A 565 -14.46 -16.50 -2.33
CA LYS A 565 -14.95 -17.83 -2.01
C LYS A 565 -14.12 -18.89 -2.72
N VAL A 566 -13.54 -19.80 -1.96
CA VAL A 566 -12.73 -20.91 -2.48
C VAL A 566 -13.08 -22.23 -1.81
N VAL A 567 -12.77 -23.33 -2.50
CA VAL A 567 -12.92 -24.69 -1.96
C VAL A 567 -11.54 -25.26 -1.73
N HIS A 568 -11.31 -25.76 -0.51
CA HIS A 568 -10.08 -26.45 -0.13
C HIS A 568 -10.32 -27.95 -0.12
N LEU A 569 -9.35 -28.70 -0.65
CA LEU A 569 -9.31 -30.16 -0.57
C LEU A 569 -8.25 -30.55 0.45
N PHE A 570 -8.58 -31.43 1.39
CA PHE A 570 -7.65 -31.84 2.45
C PHE A 570 -7.96 -33.26 2.98
N GLY A 571 -6.92 -33.95 3.46
CA GLY A 571 -7.00 -35.35 3.89
C GLY A 571 -7.55 -36.29 2.81
N ASP A 572 -8.18 -37.39 3.24
CA ASP A 572 -8.78 -38.38 2.35
C ASP A 572 -10.12 -37.88 1.79
N ASN A 573 -10.06 -37.11 0.70
CA ASN A 573 -11.22 -36.68 -0.10
C ASN A 573 -12.24 -35.78 0.63
N ARG A 574 -11.81 -35.02 1.65
CA ARG A 574 -12.66 -34.01 2.30
C ARG A 574 -12.48 -32.66 1.62
N SER A 575 -13.55 -31.86 1.66
CA SER A 575 -13.53 -30.49 1.17
C SER A 575 -14.20 -29.54 2.15
N THR A 576 -13.72 -28.30 2.19
CA THR A 576 -14.35 -27.22 2.95
C THR A 576 -14.38 -25.95 2.12
N VAL A 577 -15.36 -25.09 2.38
CA VAL A 577 -15.47 -23.78 1.74
C VAL A 577 -14.83 -22.75 2.65
N GLU A 578 -13.89 -21.97 2.11
CA GLU A 578 -13.42 -20.76 2.75
C GLU A 578 -14.07 -19.54 2.12
N ILE A 579 -14.56 -18.64 2.96
CA ILE A 579 -15.04 -17.31 2.60
C ILE A 579 -14.16 -16.28 3.28
N THR A 580 -13.40 -15.54 2.48
CA THR A 580 -12.75 -14.30 2.93
C THR A 580 -13.82 -13.21 2.96
N VAL A 581 -14.10 -12.72 4.16
CA VAL A 581 -15.12 -11.72 4.46
C VAL A 581 -14.58 -10.35 4.02
N PRO A 582 -15.33 -9.57 3.23
CA PRO A 582 -14.87 -8.25 2.82
C PRO A 582 -14.72 -7.31 4.03
N THR A 583 -13.83 -6.35 3.90
CA THR A 583 -13.58 -5.29 4.87
C THR A 583 -14.85 -4.54 5.22
N PHE A 584 -15.02 -4.25 6.50
CA PHE A 584 -16.07 -3.39 7.02
C PHE A 584 -15.79 -1.90 6.79
N SER A 585 -14.52 -1.56 6.58
CA SER A 585 -14.06 -0.18 6.50
C SER A 585 -14.19 0.39 5.10
N MET A 586 -14.75 1.60 4.99
CA MET A 586 -14.78 2.36 3.73
C MET A 586 -13.40 2.87 3.30
N ALA A 587 -12.36 2.66 4.10
CA ALA A 587 -11.04 3.23 3.90
C ALA A 587 -10.08 2.30 3.14
N GLN A 588 -10.45 1.03 2.94
CA GLN A 588 -9.57 -0.01 2.38
C GLN A 588 -9.57 -0.13 0.85
N GLY A 589 -10.07 0.88 0.15
CA GLY A 589 -9.95 0.98 -1.31
C GLY A 589 -10.97 0.17 -2.12
N LEU A 590 -11.94 -0.47 -1.46
CA LEU A 590 -13.08 -1.09 -2.13
C LEU A 590 -14.28 -0.14 -2.21
N LYS A 591 -15.07 -0.30 -3.26
CA LYS A 591 -16.25 0.54 -3.51
C LYS A 591 -17.38 0.21 -2.55
N TYR A 592 -17.58 -1.08 -2.28
CA TYR A 592 -18.61 -1.58 -1.38
C TYR A 592 -17.94 -2.39 -0.26
N PRO A 593 -17.72 -1.81 0.93
CA PRO A 593 -17.40 -2.59 2.12
C PRO A 593 -18.51 -3.62 2.41
N GLY A 594 -18.27 -4.62 3.23
CA GLY A 594 -19.27 -5.66 3.50
C GLY A 594 -19.15 -6.33 4.86
N VAL A 595 -20.09 -7.24 5.12
CA VAL A 595 -20.11 -8.17 6.25
C VAL A 595 -20.63 -9.53 5.79
N MET A 596 -20.40 -10.55 6.60
CA MET A 596 -20.99 -11.88 6.38
C MET A 596 -21.90 -12.22 7.55
N ILE A 597 -23.11 -12.69 7.26
CA ILE A 597 -24.04 -13.20 8.27
C ILE A 597 -23.99 -14.72 8.21
N LEU A 598 -23.64 -15.36 9.32
CA LEU A 598 -23.65 -16.81 9.47
C LEU A 598 -24.92 -17.22 10.23
N ASN A 599 -25.87 -17.83 9.53
CA ASN A 599 -27.07 -18.40 10.14
C ASN A 599 -26.84 -19.87 10.42
N ILE A 600 -27.16 -20.30 11.64
CA ILE A 600 -27.16 -21.69 12.07
C ILE A 600 -28.58 -22.05 12.50
N GLU A 601 -29.19 -22.98 11.78
CA GLU A 601 -30.54 -23.45 12.05
C GLU A 601 -30.58 -24.97 11.92
N GLN A 602 -31.11 -25.65 12.95
CA GLN A 602 -31.31 -27.12 12.93
C GLN A 602 -30.05 -27.93 12.56
N GLY A 603 -28.88 -27.45 12.98
CA GLY A 603 -27.59 -28.12 12.72
C GLY A 603 -26.99 -27.86 11.34
N GLN A 604 -27.65 -27.08 10.47
CA GLN A 604 -27.09 -26.62 9.21
C GLN A 604 -26.62 -25.16 9.34
N HIS A 605 -25.61 -24.80 8.54
CA HIS A 605 -25.12 -23.42 8.47
C HIS A 605 -25.31 -22.86 7.06
N THR A 606 -25.65 -21.58 6.98
CA THR A 606 -25.77 -20.83 5.72
C THR A 606 -25.12 -19.46 5.92
N THR A 607 -24.74 -18.83 4.81
CA THR A 607 -23.97 -17.58 4.82
C THR A 607 -24.60 -16.57 3.87
N ASP A 608 -24.90 -15.38 4.37
CA ASP A 608 -25.42 -14.27 3.58
C ASP A 608 -24.38 -13.14 3.51
N LEU A 609 -23.97 -12.79 2.28
CA LEU A 609 -23.07 -11.68 2.02
C LEU A 609 -23.87 -10.37 1.98
N CYS A 610 -23.42 -9.41 2.77
CA CYS A 610 -24.12 -8.15 2.97
C CYS A 610 -23.22 -6.97 2.58
N TRP A 611 -23.55 -6.29 1.49
CA TRP A 611 -22.82 -5.10 1.04
C TRP A 611 -23.28 -3.84 1.78
N LEU A 612 -22.31 -3.02 2.16
CA LEU A 612 -22.53 -1.73 2.79
C LEU A 612 -22.54 -0.60 1.74
N PRO A 613 -23.11 0.57 2.07
CA PRO A 613 -23.26 1.67 1.12
C PRO A 613 -21.91 2.22 0.60
N ASP A 614 -21.88 2.57 -0.70
CA ASP A 614 -20.76 3.31 -1.33
C ASP A 614 -20.72 4.77 -0.84
N GLN A 615 -20.12 4.96 0.32
CA GLN A 615 -20.04 6.27 0.98
C GLN A 615 -19.17 7.27 0.17
N ILE A 616 -18.11 6.79 -0.48
CA ILE A 616 -17.22 7.62 -1.29
C ILE A 616 -17.97 8.13 -2.53
N GLY A 617 -18.64 7.24 -3.26
CA GLY A 617 -19.47 7.58 -4.40
C GLY A 617 -20.60 8.54 -4.03
N LEU A 618 -21.21 8.37 -2.84
CA LEU A 618 -22.21 9.31 -2.33
C LEU A 618 -21.62 10.72 -2.11
N PHE A 619 -20.44 10.83 -1.49
CA PHE A 619 -19.76 12.11 -1.32
C PHE A 619 -19.40 12.77 -2.66
N LEU A 620 -18.94 11.99 -3.64
CA LEU A 620 -18.64 12.49 -4.99
C LEU A 620 -19.89 13.03 -5.70
N ARG A 621 -21.05 12.38 -5.54
CA ARG A 621 -22.33 12.87 -6.08
C ARG A 621 -22.75 14.18 -5.43
N TYR A 622 -22.64 14.31 -4.12
CA TYR A 622 -22.92 15.57 -3.43
C TYR A 622 -21.97 16.69 -3.86
N ALA A 623 -20.68 16.39 -4.03
CA ALA A 623 -19.70 17.36 -4.53
C ALA A 623 -20.04 17.82 -5.97
N TYR A 624 -20.41 16.88 -6.85
CA TYR A 624 -20.86 17.20 -8.20
C TYR A 624 -22.11 18.09 -8.18
N LEU A 625 -23.11 17.76 -7.37
CA LEU A 625 -24.34 18.54 -7.25
C LEU A 625 -24.06 19.95 -6.72
N LEU A 626 -23.14 20.10 -5.77
CA LEU A 626 -22.70 21.40 -5.26
C LEU A 626 -22.05 22.24 -6.37
N VAL A 627 -21.12 21.66 -7.13
CA VAL A 627 -20.46 22.36 -8.25
C VAL A 627 -21.47 22.74 -9.33
N PHE A 628 -22.39 21.83 -9.67
CA PHE A 628 -23.48 22.09 -10.61
C PHE A 628 -24.38 23.25 -10.13
N THR A 629 -24.74 23.27 -8.85
CA THR A 629 -25.57 24.33 -8.27
C THR A 629 -24.84 25.67 -8.29
N ILE A 630 -23.56 25.71 -7.91
CA ILE A 630 -22.75 26.94 -7.93
C ILE A 630 -22.60 27.47 -9.36
N THR A 631 -22.33 26.60 -10.32
CA THR A 631 -22.21 27.01 -11.74
C THR A 631 -23.53 27.53 -12.29
N LEU A 632 -24.67 26.92 -11.94
CA LEU A 632 -25.99 27.43 -12.32
C LEU A 632 -26.28 28.81 -11.71
N LEU A 633 -25.94 29.03 -10.44
CA LEU A 633 -26.09 30.33 -9.79
C LEU A 633 -25.18 31.41 -10.40
N LEU A 634 -23.93 31.07 -10.71
CA LEU A 634 -22.98 31.99 -11.34
C LEU A 634 -23.39 32.35 -12.77
N THR A 635 -23.80 31.35 -13.57
CA THR A 635 -24.30 31.59 -14.94
C THR A 635 -25.55 32.44 -14.93
N TRP A 636 -26.51 32.17 -14.03
CA TRP A 636 -27.68 33.01 -13.83
C TRP A 636 -27.31 34.46 -13.47
N HIS A 637 -26.35 34.65 -12.56
CA HIS A 637 -25.87 35.98 -12.18
C HIS A 637 -25.24 36.73 -13.37
N ILE A 638 -24.42 36.04 -14.17
CA ILE A 638 -23.81 36.61 -15.39
C ILE A 638 -24.88 37.03 -16.40
N ILE A 639 -25.88 36.17 -16.64
CA ILE A 639 -27.01 36.46 -17.53
C ILE A 639 -27.75 37.72 -17.06
N GLN A 640 -28.07 37.83 -15.77
CA GLN A 640 -28.75 39.00 -15.20
C GLN A 640 -27.93 40.29 -15.35
N CYS A 641 -26.60 40.22 -15.18
CA CYS A 641 -25.70 41.35 -15.42
C CYS A 641 -25.69 41.77 -16.90
N ALA A 642 -25.68 40.83 -17.84
CA ALA A 642 -25.73 41.10 -19.28
C ALA A 642 -27.07 41.73 -19.71
N PHE A 643 -28.19 41.23 -19.19
CA PHE A 643 -29.51 41.84 -19.46
C PHE A 643 -29.60 43.27 -18.93
N ARG A 644 -29.04 43.55 -17.74
CA ARG A 644 -29.00 44.92 -17.19
C ARG A 644 -28.11 45.87 -17.99
N SER A 645 -27.02 45.40 -18.61
CA SER A 645 -26.21 46.27 -19.49
C SER A 645 -26.92 46.58 -20.80
N ASN A 646 -27.66 45.61 -21.36
CA ASN A 646 -28.42 45.79 -22.60
C ASN A 646 -29.65 46.71 -22.42
N THR A 647 -30.34 46.65 -21.29
CA THR A 647 -31.44 47.60 -21.01
C THR A 647 -30.96 49.03 -20.77
N HIS A 648 -29.78 49.22 -20.17
CA HIS A 648 -29.14 50.53 -20.08
C HIS A 648 -28.73 51.09 -21.45
N SER A 649 -28.35 50.23 -22.41
CA SER A 649 -28.02 50.65 -23.78
C SER A 649 -29.27 50.98 -24.62
N ALA A 650 -30.34 50.19 -24.50
CA ALA A 650 -31.61 50.45 -25.20
C ALA A 650 -32.34 51.70 -24.69
N GLY A 651 -32.34 51.97 -23.38
CA GLY A 651 -32.88 53.20 -22.81
C GLY A 651 -32.11 54.47 -23.21
N TYR A 652 -30.81 54.33 -23.49
CA TYR A 652 -29.98 55.43 -24.00
C TYR A 652 -30.30 55.80 -25.45
N HIS A 653 -30.76 54.84 -26.26
CA HIS A 653 -31.14 55.09 -27.66
C HIS A 653 -32.52 55.73 -27.78
N LEU A 654 -33.52 55.26 -27.02
CA LEU A 654 -34.86 55.86 -27.00
C LEU A 654 -34.89 57.30 -26.44
N ALA A 655 -34.11 57.57 -25.38
CA ALA A 655 -34.02 58.93 -24.80
C ALA A 655 -33.31 59.94 -25.72
N LYS A 656 -32.55 59.46 -26.71
CA LYS A 656 -31.78 60.31 -27.65
C LYS A 656 -32.60 60.69 -28.89
N GLU A 657 -33.60 59.90 -29.26
CA GLU A 657 -34.48 60.18 -30.41
C GLU A 657 -35.71 61.05 -30.05
N GLU A 658 -36.25 60.98 -28.83
CA GLU A 658 -37.48 61.74 -28.49
C GLU A 658 -37.26 63.12 -27.86
N LEU A 659 -36.10 63.43 -27.27
CA LEU A 659 -35.96 64.64 -26.43
C LEU A 659 -34.88 65.65 -26.83
N GLY A 660 -34.00 65.36 -27.80
CA GLY A 660 -33.10 66.39 -28.35
C GLY A 660 -32.26 67.19 -27.33
N VAL A 661 -31.99 66.66 -26.13
CA VAL A 661 -31.20 67.36 -25.09
C VAL A 661 -29.78 66.80 -25.05
N GLN A 662 -28.80 67.64 -25.39
CA GLN A 662 -27.40 67.41 -25.01
C GLN A 662 -27.23 67.79 -23.54
N HIS A 663 -26.68 66.85 -22.76
CA HIS A 663 -26.34 66.91 -21.33
C HIS A 663 -27.49 66.77 -20.31
N ILE A 664 -27.59 65.56 -19.74
CA ILE A 664 -28.12 65.37 -18.38
C ILE A 664 -27.08 64.57 -17.57
N GLN A 665 -26.52 65.19 -16.52
CA GLN A 665 -25.78 64.47 -15.48
C GLN A 665 -26.77 63.82 -14.51
N PHE A 666 -26.82 62.49 -14.47
CA PHE A 666 -27.48 61.78 -13.36
C PHE A 666 -26.52 61.63 -12.18
N LYS A 667 -26.89 62.21 -11.03
CA LYS A 667 -26.25 61.97 -9.74
C LYS A 667 -26.31 60.47 -9.40
N SER A 668 -25.16 59.92 -8.99
CA SER A 668 -24.97 58.59 -8.43
C SER A 668 -26.11 58.19 -7.49
N ALA A 669 -26.91 57.20 -7.90
CA ALA A 669 -27.88 56.56 -7.04
C ALA A 669 -27.12 55.78 -5.95
N LYS A 670 -27.35 56.16 -4.69
CA LYS A 670 -26.86 55.42 -3.51
C LYS A 670 -27.24 53.94 -3.69
N ARG A 671 -26.23 53.05 -3.67
CA ARG A 671 -26.40 51.60 -3.53
C ARG A 671 -27.21 51.32 -2.26
N SER A 672 -28.52 51.15 -2.39
CA SER A 672 -29.36 50.62 -1.31
C SER A 672 -29.12 49.12 -1.20
N VAL A 673 -29.16 48.60 0.03
CA VAL A 673 -28.91 47.18 0.38
C VAL A 673 -30.07 46.26 -0.06
N LEU A 674 -31.12 46.81 -0.68
CA LEU A 674 -32.30 46.08 -1.15
C LEU A 674 -32.03 44.95 -2.17
N PRO A 675 -31.07 45.01 -3.12
CA PRO A 675 -30.83 43.93 -4.09
C PRO A 675 -30.28 42.65 -3.44
N PHE A 676 -29.66 42.76 -2.26
CA PHE A 676 -29.12 41.61 -1.54
C PHE A 676 -30.23 40.70 -0.99
N PHE A 677 -31.34 41.30 -0.53
CA PHE A 677 -32.48 40.56 -0.01
C PHE A 677 -33.33 39.90 -1.11
N TYR A 678 -33.39 40.48 -2.32
CA TYR A 678 -33.99 39.80 -3.48
C TYR A 678 -33.15 38.59 -3.93
N SER A 679 -31.82 38.70 -3.91
CA SER A 679 -30.92 37.58 -4.21
C SER A 679 -31.04 36.43 -3.20
N ILE A 680 -31.30 36.69 -1.92
CA ILE A 680 -31.52 35.64 -0.92
C ILE A 680 -32.85 34.92 -1.15
N ARG A 681 -33.92 35.67 -1.51
CA ARG A 681 -35.21 35.07 -1.83
C ARG A 681 -35.13 34.17 -3.06
N ASP A 682 -34.38 34.59 -4.08
CA ASP A 682 -34.19 33.81 -5.31
C ASP A 682 -33.25 32.61 -5.10
N VAL A 683 -32.22 32.72 -4.25
CA VAL A 683 -31.38 31.59 -3.81
C VAL A 683 -32.18 30.59 -2.98
N ALA A 684 -33.11 31.05 -2.13
CA ALA A 684 -34.01 30.17 -1.39
C ALA A 684 -34.94 29.41 -2.35
N TRP A 685 -35.52 30.07 -3.36
CA TRP A 685 -36.36 29.39 -4.37
C TRP A 685 -35.58 28.39 -5.22
N VAL A 686 -34.35 28.71 -5.65
CA VAL A 686 -33.48 27.77 -6.38
C VAL A 686 -33.04 26.62 -5.48
N GLY A 687 -32.76 26.88 -4.20
CA GLY A 687 -32.45 25.85 -3.20
C GLY A 687 -33.63 24.93 -2.92
N THR A 688 -34.86 25.47 -2.81
CA THR A 688 -36.09 24.68 -2.64
C THR A 688 -36.42 23.90 -3.92
N LEU A 689 -36.26 24.50 -5.11
CA LEU A 689 -36.49 23.82 -6.38
C LEU A 689 -35.45 22.70 -6.61
N ALA A 690 -34.17 22.92 -6.29
CA ALA A 690 -33.14 21.90 -6.33
C ALA A 690 -33.41 20.79 -5.31
N TYR A 691 -33.89 21.12 -4.11
CA TYR A 691 -34.29 20.15 -3.09
C TYR A 691 -35.51 19.33 -3.51
N VAL A 692 -36.52 19.95 -4.13
CA VAL A 692 -37.71 19.26 -4.68
C VAL A 692 -37.34 18.38 -5.86
N ILE A 693 -36.48 18.85 -6.78
CA ILE A 693 -35.96 18.03 -7.89
C ILE A 693 -35.12 16.86 -7.34
N CYS A 694 -34.35 17.04 -6.27
CA CYS A 694 -33.64 15.95 -5.59
C CYS A 694 -34.58 14.92 -4.95
N ILE A 695 -35.76 15.31 -4.45
CA ILE A 695 -36.77 14.37 -3.91
C ILE A 695 -37.44 13.54 -5.02
N PHE A 696 -37.49 14.05 -6.25
CA PHE A 696 -38.08 13.33 -7.40
C PHE A 696 -37.07 12.50 -8.21
N ILE A 697 -35.77 12.69 -7.99
CA ILE A 697 -34.68 11.96 -8.68
C ILE A 697 -34.04 10.86 -7.80
N LEU A 698 -34.13 10.97 -6.48
CA LEU A 698 -33.91 9.87 -5.53
C LEU A 698 -35.14 8.95 -5.48
#